data_AF-A0A2C5ZU22-F1
#
_entry.id   AF-A0A2C5ZU22-F1
#
_cell.length_a   1.000
_cell.length_b   1.000
_cell.length_c   1.000
_cell.angle_alpha   90.00
_cell.angle_beta   90.00
_cell.angle_gamma   90.00
#
_symmetry.space_group_name_H-M   'P 1'
#
loop_
_entity.id
_entity.type
_entity.pdbx_description
1 polymer ?
#
loop_
_entity_poly.entity_id
_entity_poly.type
_entity_poly.pdbx_seq_one_letter_code
_entity_poly.pdbx_strand_id
1 'polypeptide(L)'
;MTNHTRPLFLALLCTHTVGFSAKATDEATDEATRRGQPDEANPTSFPHLVQPRPAIAQPSPSHSCVAASRLAHAVGYMSVAAFFRQGLRLAVPLAIACTIYLYLYPFIGGCAFPVPSRDPVEAFAATRRLHWPYKEGQHEPAPTLAPFRLLALGDPQLEGDTSIPTAYLGVLPHLRSLAKRVTFQAEHPSLRDRLRVILHDIIDVIFEDVPNLFESARKRFDLFGNDFYLAHIYHSLYWWTRPTHVSVLGDLLGSQWIEDHEFDKRGHRFWNRSFRGGERVPDQVAMFPVKDFNISGNLDSQLADKVWSRRILNVAGNHDVGYAGDLTPERMQRFERVFGKANYELRFALSANYTSRNTSLTEGASPTTRLDPQLRIIVLNDMNLDTPAKDAGLQDATYRFINSAIDTAAPVGHEGHFTLILTHIPLHKPAGVCVDWPYFDFHPPEEGGGVREQYLLSYDASKGILEGVYGINANPQAAGKGLGRSGLILNGHDHEGCDTFHFVNQTNGTDASLRSWEAVRWQDALERKLPGMSLLPGRREITVRSMMGDFGGNAGLLSLWFNETSWQWEHEYVDCPLGSQHFWWFTHFVDLGTLAAALVYAAVLVLEARGVDVDGKYFGFVAQVRAAVEEARQRRRRTAEMKDEGQDKNET
;
A
#
# COMPACT_ATOMS: atom_id res chain seq x y z
N MET A 1 22.55 -31.22 17.76
CA MET A 1 22.80 -31.90 19.05
C MET A 1 22.17 -31.06 20.15
N THR A 2 21.55 -31.72 21.14
CA THR A 2 20.85 -31.22 22.37
C THR A 2 19.62 -30.33 22.14
N ASN A 3 18.40 -30.88 21.96
CA ASN A 3 17.44 -31.43 22.94
C ASN A 3 17.08 -30.52 24.12
N HIS A 4 15.93 -29.83 24.02
CA HIS A 4 15.06 -29.56 25.16
C HIS A 4 13.59 -29.78 24.78
N THR A 5 13.01 -30.82 25.38
CA THR A 5 11.58 -31.19 25.36
C THR A 5 10.89 -30.71 26.64
N ARG A 6 9.65 -30.18 26.55
CA ARG A 6 8.46 -30.37 27.43
C ARG A 6 7.43 -29.20 27.23
N PRO A 7 6.14 -29.34 27.59
CA PRO A 7 5.09 -30.04 26.84
C PRO A 7 3.80 -29.18 26.64
N LEU A 8 2.81 -29.75 25.94
CA LEU A 8 1.43 -29.25 25.75
C LEU A 8 0.73 -28.78 27.04
N PHE A 9 -0.08 -27.72 26.92
CA PHE A 9 -1.41 -27.64 27.56
C PHE A 9 -2.42 -26.92 26.66
N LEU A 10 -3.60 -27.53 26.55
CA LEU A 10 -4.80 -27.13 25.81
C LEU A 10 -5.83 -26.55 26.80
N ALA A 11 -6.80 -25.77 26.28
CA ALA A 11 -7.95 -25.11 26.93
C ALA A 11 -7.67 -23.65 27.35
N LEU A 12 -8.51 -22.64 27.06
CA LEU A 12 -9.96 -22.60 26.93
C LEU A 12 -10.44 -21.69 25.79
N LEU A 13 -11.41 -22.19 25.02
CA LEU A 13 -12.45 -21.41 24.34
C LEU A 13 -13.59 -21.20 25.33
N CYS A 14 -13.90 -19.96 25.71
CA CYS A 14 -15.27 -19.56 26.04
C CYS A 14 -15.41 -18.02 26.08
N THR A 15 -16.42 -17.56 25.36
CA THR A 15 -17.20 -16.32 25.57
C THR A 15 -16.45 -14.99 25.50
N HIS A 16 -16.70 -14.20 24.44
CA HIS A 16 -17.27 -12.86 24.60
C HIS A 16 -17.78 -12.32 23.24
N THR A 17 -19.10 -12.42 23.05
CA THR A 17 -19.87 -11.41 22.31
C THR A 17 -20.08 -10.22 23.24
N VAL A 18 -19.48 -9.07 22.93
CA VAL A 18 -19.91 -7.77 23.46
C VAL A 18 -19.93 -6.80 22.29
N GLY A 19 -21.14 -6.39 21.91
CA GLY A 19 -21.35 -5.25 21.03
C GLY A 19 -21.02 -3.97 21.78
N PHE A 20 -20.16 -3.14 21.18
CA PHE A 20 -19.97 -1.75 21.58
C PHE A 20 -21.04 -0.90 20.91
N SER A 21 -21.91 -0.32 21.74
CA SER A 21 -22.73 0.85 21.40
C SER A 21 -21.96 2.10 21.84
N ALA A 22 -21.83 3.05 20.92
CA ALA A 22 -21.28 4.37 21.18
C ALA A 22 -22.18 5.20 22.11
N LYS A 23 -21.53 5.94 23.03
CA LYS A 23 -21.89 7.27 23.58
C LYS A 23 -20.72 7.68 24.49
N ALA A 24 -19.84 8.58 24.03
CA ALA A 24 -19.94 10.02 24.23
C ALA A 24 -19.95 10.39 25.72
N THR A 25 -18.78 10.76 26.24
CA THR A 25 -18.63 11.57 27.45
C THR A 25 -17.45 12.52 27.25
N ASP A 26 -17.80 13.79 27.11
CA ASP A 26 -16.95 14.96 27.28
C ASP A 26 -16.53 15.14 28.75
N GLU A 27 -15.41 15.86 28.92
CA GLU A 27 -14.95 16.66 30.08
C GLU A 27 -14.59 15.89 31.37
N ALA A 28 -13.30 15.71 31.71
CA ALA A 28 -12.26 16.68 32.14
C ALA A 28 -12.29 17.02 33.65
N THR A 29 -11.22 16.59 34.34
CA THR A 29 -10.52 17.21 35.51
C THR A 29 -11.34 17.43 36.80
N ASP A 30 -10.86 17.33 38.03
CA ASP A 30 -9.54 17.11 38.65
C ASP A 30 -9.86 16.81 40.14
N GLU A 31 -9.06 16.00 40.83
CA GLU A 31 -9.13 15.87 42.29
C GLU A 31 -7.87 16.50 42.91
N ALA A 32 -8.01 17.68 43.51
CA ALA A 32 -6.99 18.31 44.36
C ALA A 32 -7.52 18.57 45.78
N THR A 33 -7.03 17.71 46.65
CA THR A 33 -6.85 17.71 48.10
C THR A 33 -7.04 19.04 48.91
N ARG A 34 -7.83 18.92 50.00
CA ARG A 34 -7.76 19.59 51.33
C ARG A 34 -7.80 21.13 51.43
N ARG A 35 -8.77 21.63 52.21
CA ARG A 35 -8.65 22.08 53.64
C ARG A 35 -9.94 22.75 54.10
N GLY A 36 -10.32 22.52 55.38
CA GLY A 36 -11.13 23.49 56.14
C GLY A 36 -12.44 22.97 56.75
N GLN A 37 -12.32 22.31 57.90
CA GLN A 37 -13.31 22.27 59.01
C GLN A 37 -13.61 23.69 59.57
N PRO A 38 -14.54 23.91 60.53
CA PRO A 38 -15.60 23.03 61.08
C PRO A 38 -16.94 23.78 61.39
N ASP A 39 -17.96 23.05 61.88
CA ASP A 39 -18.73 23.31 63.14
C ASP A 39 -20.25 22.98 63.12
N GLU A 40 -20.62 22.17 64.12
CA GLU A 40 -21.86 22.08 64.95
C GLU A 40 -23.27 22.05 64.29
N ALA A 41 -24.11 21.01 64.39
CA ALA A 41 -24.73 20.29 65.53
C ALA A 41 -26.15 20.79 65.95
N ASN A 42 -27.19 20.13 65.39
CA ASN A 42 -28.46 19.64 66.00
C ASN A 42 -29.49 20.64 66.62
N PRO A 43 -30.74 20.25 67.02
CA PRO A 43 -31.52 19.00 66.81
C PRO A 43 -33.07 19.21 66.54
N THR A 44 -33.84 18.10 66.58
CA THR A 44 -35.30 17.94 66.89
C THR A 44 -36.35 18.09 65.76
N SER A 45 -37.55 17.48 65.77
CA SER A 45 -38.06 16.11 66.01
C SER A 45 -39.60 16.12 65.78
N PHE A 46 -40.14 15.22 64.92
CA PHE A 46 -41.48 14.56 64.89
C PHE A 46 -42.79 15.42 64.97
N PRO A 47 -44.02 14.92 64.62
CA PRO A 47 -44.50 13.53 64.65
C PRO A 47 -45.43 13.00 63.52
N HIS A 48 -45.61 11.68 63.64
CA HIS A 48 -46.49 10.65 63.06
C HIS A 48 -47.92 10.96 62.57
N LEU A 49 -48.33 10.16 61.56
CA LEU A 49 -49.68 9.56 61.46
C LEU A 49 -49.62 8.15 60.86
N VAL A 50 -50.55 7.28 61.28
CA VAL A 50 -50.46 5.81 61.38
C VAL A 50 -51.57 5.10 60.58
N GLN A 51 -51.19 4.03 59.86
CA GLN A 51 -51.95 2.81 59.45
C GLN A 51 -53.11 2.85 58.41
N PRO A 52 -53.55 1.70 57.83
CA PRO A 52 -53.02 0.31 57.83
C PRO A 52 -52.93 -0.37 56.43
N ARG A 53 -52.32 -1.57 56.38
CA ARG A 53 -52.43 -2.54 55.26
C ARG A 53 -53.83 -3.19 55.20
N PRO A 54 -54.25 -3.66 54.02
CA PRO A 54 -54.63 -5.08 53.95
C PRO A 54 -54.20 -5.82 52.67
N ALA A 55 -54.06 -7.13 52.86
CA ALA A 55 -54.33 -8.26 51.96
C ALA A 55 -53.69 -8.38 50.56
N ILE A 56 -53.08 -9.56 50.39
CA ILE A 56 -52.60 -10.21 49.18
C ILE A 56 -53.72 -10.33 48.14
N ALA A 57 -53.45 -9.86 46.91
CA ALA A 57 -54.17 -10.20 45.70
C ALA A 57 -53.17 -10.42 44.55
N GLN A 58 -53.24 -11.57 43.90
CA GLN A 58 -52.47 -11.87 42.69
C GLN A 58 -52.87 -10.93 41.54
N PRO A 59 -51.93 -10.41 40.74
CA PRO A 59 -52.25 -9.84 39.44
C PRO A 59 -51.99 -10.84 38.29
N SER A 60 -53.00 -10.91 37.43
CA SER A 60 -53.09 -11.54 36.12
C SER A 60 -52.02 -11.07 35.12
N PRO A 61 -51.73 -11.85 34.05
CA PRO A 61 -50.62 -11.57 33.14
C PRO A 61 -50.96 -10.40 32.20
N SER A 62 -50.20 -9.31 32.29
CA SER A 62 -50.33 -8.13 31.45
C SER A 62 -49.53 -8.28 30.15
N HIS A 63 -50.26 -8.34 29.03
CA HIS A 63 -50.07 -7.69 27.71
C HIS A 63 -48.70 -7.60 26.98
N SER A 64 -47.55 -7.96 27.57
CA SER A 64 -46.22 -7.90 26.92
C SER A 64 -45.96 -9.12 26.02
N CYS A 65 -46.47 -10.30 26.37
CA CYS A 65 -46.30 -11.51 25.56
C CYS A 65 -47.11 -11.52 24.25
N VAL A 66 -48.21 -10.74 24.16
CA VAL A 66 -49.06 -10.73 22.96
C VAL A 66 -48.46 -9.88 21.84
N ALA A 67 -47.68 -8.84 22.15
CA ALA A 67 -47.01 -8.03 21.13
C ALA A 67 -45.79 -8.75 20.52
N ALA A 68 -44.98 -9.44 21.34
CA ALA A 68 -43.89 -10.28 20.87
C ALA A 68 -44.38 -11.51 20.09
N SER A 69 -45.52 -12.09 20.51
CA SER A 69 -46.20 -13.19 19.80
C SER A 69 -46.79 -12.74 18.45
N ARG A 70 -47.31 -11.51 18.34
CA ARG A 70 -47.83 -10.97 17.06
C ARG A 70 -46.72 -10.60 16.07
N LEU A 71 -45.55 -10.15 16.53
CA LEU A 71 -44.37 -9.99 15.65
C LEU A 71 -43.77 -11.33 15.24
N ALA A 72 -43.75 -12.33 16.12
CA ALA A 72 -43.31 -13.69 15.79
C ALA A 72 -44.28 -14.42 14.84
N HIS A 73 -45.59 -14.12 14.89
CA HIS A 73 -46.58 -14.68 13.95
C HIS A 73 -46.65 -13.95 12.60
N ALA A 74 -46.20 -12.69 12.50
CA ALA A 74 -46.15 -11.93 11.24
C ALA A 74 -44.96 -12.32 10.34
N VAL A 75 -43.98 -13.06 10.86
CA VAL A 75 -42.92 -13.73 10.08
C VAL A 75 -43.40 -15.08 9.51
N GLY A 76 -44.69 -15.40 9.68
CA GLY A 76 -45.33 -16.56 9.07
C GLY A 76 -45.37 -16.44 7.54
N TYR A 77 -44.47 -17.20 6.89
CA TYR A 77 -44.45 -17.52 5.47
C TYR A 77 -44.43 -16.32 4.51
N MET A 78 -43.38 -15.50 4.58
CA MET A 78 -42.96 -14.76 3.38
C MET A 78 -42.61 -15.77 2.28
N SER A 79 -43.21 -15.63 1.09
CA SER A 79 -42.78 -16.43 -0.06
C SER A 79 -41.31 -16.21 -0.35
N VAL A 80 -40.64 -17.22 -0.90
CA VAL A 80 -39.24 -17.19 -1.31
C VAL A 80 -39.01 -15.99 -2.24
N ALA A 81 -39.93 -15.75 -3.18
CA ALA A 81 -39.91 -14.56 -4.03
C ALA A 81 -40.00 -13.25 -3.23
N ALA A 82 -40.87 -13.16 -2.21
CA ALA A 82 -41.00 -11.97 -1.39
C ALA A 82 -39.75 -11.72 -0.53
N PHE A 83 -39.10 -12.77 -0.03
CA PHE A 83 -37.84 -12.69 0.71
C PHE A 83 -36.72 -12.11 -0.14
N PHE A 84 -36.45 -12.69 -1.33
CA PHE A 84 -35.43 -12.16 -2.22
C PHE A 84 -35.74 -10.73 -2.68
N ARG A 85 -37.01 -10.42 -2.98
CA ARG A 85 -37.43 -9.06 -3.35
C ARG A 85 -37.15 -8.05 -2.24
N GLN A 86 -37.42 -8.38 -0.98
CA GLN A 86 -37.14 -7.48 0.15
C GLN A 86 -35.63 -7.35 0.41
N GLY A 87 -34.88 -8.45 0.33
CA GLY A 87 -33.42 -8.42 0.45
C GLY A 87 -32.77 -7.55 -0.63
N LEU A 88 -33.18 -7.73 -1.90
CA LEU A 88 -32.68 -6.94 -3.03
C LEU A 88 -33.00 -5.44 -2.91
N ARG A 89 -34.14 -5.07 -2.31
CA ARG A 89 -34.46 -3.65 -2.06
C ARG A 89 -33.44 -2.94 -1.15
N LEU A 90 -32.74 -3.68 -0.31
CA LEU A 90 -31.69 -3.15 0.56
C LEU A 90 -30.29 -3.35 -0.04
N ALA A 91 -30.05 -4.54 -0.61
CA ALA A 91 -28.76 -4.92 -1.15
C ALA A 91 -28.39 -4.11 -2.41
N VAL A 92 -29.34 -3.84 -3.30
CA VAL A 92 -29.07 -3.10 -4.56
C VAL A 92 -28.62 -1.66 -4.28
N PRO A 93 -29.30 -0.83 -3.47
CA PRO A 93 -28.81 0.51 -3.15
C PRO A 93 -27.45 0.50 -2.45
N LEU A 94 -27.20 -0.46 -1.56
CA LEU A 94 -25.91 -0.60 -0.88
C LEU A 94 -24.79 -0.95 -1.86
N ALA A 95 -24.99 -1.95 -2.72
CA ALA A 95 -24.07 -2.35 -3.77
C ALA A 95 -23.71 -1.16 -4.68
N ILE A 96 -24.73 -0.44 -5.14
CA ILE A 96 -24.55 0.77 -5.97
C ILE A 96 -23.77 1.84 -5.21
N ALA A 97 -24.11 2.15 -3.96
CA ALA A 97 -23.42 3.16 -3.18
C ALA A 97 -21.94 2.82 -2.95
N CYS A 98 -21.66 1.57 -2.57
CA CYS A 98 -20.29 1.07 -2.38
C CYS A 98 -19.50 1.09 -3.68
N THR A 99 -20.09 0.63 -4.79
CA THR A 99 -19.46 0.66 -6.12
C THR A 99 -19.16 2.09 -6.55
N ILE A 100 -20.13 3.01 -6.42
CA ILE A 100 -19.94 4.43 -6.76
C ILE A 100 -18.80 5.03 -5.94
N TYR A 101 -18.79 4.80 -4.62
CA TYR A 101 -17.72 5.31 -3.77
C TYR A 101 -16.36 4.73 -4.19
N LEU A 102 -16.28 3.42 -4.39
CA LEU A 102 -15.03 2.74 -4.71
C LEU A 102 -14.44 3.20 -6.06
N TYR A 103 -15.26 3.32 -7.11
CA TYR A 103 -14.80 3.69 -8.45
C TYR A 103 -14.67 5.21 -8.66
N LEU A 104 -15.31 6.02 -7.82
CA LEU A 104 -15.16 7.49 -7.81
C LEU A 104 -14.35 7.99 -6.61
N TYR A 105 -13.61 7.12 -5.92
CA TYR A 105 -12.80 7.52 -4.76
C TYR A 105 -11.85 8.68 -5.07
N PRO A 106 -11.20 8.81 -6.26
CA PRO A 106 -10.31 9.93 -6.51
C PRO A 106 -11.09 11.25 -6.60
N PHE A 107 -12.32 11.20 -7.11
CA PHE A 107 -13.22 12.36 -7.15
C PHE A 107 -13.68 12.75 -5.75
N ILE A 108 -14.12 11.76 -4.95
CA ILE A 108 -14.63 11.98 -3.58
C ILE A 108 -13.50 12.45 -2.65
N GLY A 109 -12.31 11.87 -2.79
CA GLY A 109 -11.12 12.22 -2.04
C GLY A 109 -10.43 13.51 -2.49
N GLY A 110 -10.95 14.18 -3.53
CA GLY A 110 -10.36 15.44 -4.00
C GLY A 110 -9.00 15.29 -4.68
N CYS A 111 -8.64 14.08 -5.14
CA CYS A 111 -7.31 13.81 -5.68
C CYS A 111 -7.08 14.57 -6.98
N ALA A 112 -6.05 15.40 -7.00
CA ALA A 112 -5.70 16.22 -8.15
C ALA A 112 -4.20 16.51 -8.14
N PHE A 113 -3.63 16.62 -9.34
CA PHE A 113 -2.26 17.09 -9.49
C PHE A 113 -2.14 18.54 -9.00
N PRO A 114 -1.13 18.88 -8.17
CA PRO A 114 -0.92 20.25 -7.74
C PRO A 114 -0.76 21.23 -8.91
N VAL A 115 -1.29 22.44 -8.76
CA VAL A 115 -1.21 23.51 -9.75
C VAL A 115 -0.29 24.64 -9.27
N PRO A 116 0.16 25.57 -10.14
CA PRO A 116 1.08 26.64 -9.74
C PRO A 116 0.63 27.52 -8.58
N SER A 117 -0.69 27.73 -8.42
CA SER A 117 -1.26 28.46 -7.29
C SER A 117 -1.15 27.73 -5.95
N ARG A 118 -0.84 26.42 -5.98
CA ARG A 118 -0.81 25.51 -4.83
C ARG A 118 -2.14 25.41 -4.07
N ASP A 119 -3.25 25.84 -4.68
CA ASP A 119 -4.59 25.69 -4.12
C ASP A 119 -5.19 24.31 -4.50
N PRO A 120 -5.48 23.44 -3.52
CA PRO A 120 -6.14 22.15 -3.77
C PRO A 120 -7.51 22.27 -4.46
N VAL A 121 -8.26 23.34 -4.19
CA VAL A 121 -9.59 23.55 -4.79
C VAL A 121 -9.47 23.86 -6.28
N GLU A 122 -8.50 24.70 -6.64
CA GLU A 122 -8.18 24.99 -8.04
C GLU A 122 -7.64 23.75 -8.76
N ALA A 123 -6.74 22.99 -8.12
CA ALA A 123 -6.22 21.73 -8.66
C ALA A 123 -7.35 20.74 -8.99
N PHE A 124 -8.30 20.58 -8.06
CA PHE A 124 -9.46 19.73 -8.27
C PHE A 124 -10.38 20.25 -9.39
N ALA A 125 -10.63 21.55 -9.43
CA ALA A 125 -11.43 22.17 -10.49
C ALA A 125 -10.78 22.00 -11.88
N ALA A 126 -9.47 22.14 -11.97
CA ALA A 126 -8.68 21.90 -13.19
C ALA A 126 -8.76 20.44 -13.64
N THR A 127 -8.64 19.50 -12.71
CA THR A 127 -8.77 18.05 -12.99
C THR A 127 -10.17 17.70 -13.47
N ARG A 128 -11.22 18.24 -12.82
CA ARG A 128 -12.62 18.05 -13.24
C ARG A 128 -12.89 18.54 -14.67
N ARG A 129 -12.27 19.66 -15.08
CA ARG A 129 -12.41 20.22 -16.44
C ARG A 129 -11.86 19.27 -17.52
N LEU A 130 -10.97 18.33 -17.18
CA LEU A 130 -10.48 17.32 -18.13
C LEU A 130 -11.58 16.36 -18.58
N HIS A 131 -12.60 16.13 -17.75
CA HIS A 131 -13.64 15.12 -17.99
C HIS A 131 -14.98 15.70 -18.44
N TRP A 132 -15.26 16.97 -18.11
CA TRP A 132 -16.53 17.60 -18.45
C TRP A 132 -16.35 18.66 -19.54
N PRO A 133 -16.88 18.48 -20.76
CA PRO A 133 -16.85 19.51 -21.78
C PRO A 133 -17.78 20.66 -21.34
N TYR A 134 -17.22 21.73 -20.80
CA TYR A 134 -17.94 22.99 -20.71
C TYR A 134 -18.10 23.53 -22.14
N LYS A 135 -19.31 23.97 -22.51
CA LYS A 135 -19.55 24.64 -23.80
C LYS A 135 -18.51 25.75 -23.98
N GLU A 136 -17.86 25.78 -25.14
CA GLU A 136 -16.85 26.75 -25.62
C GLU A 136 -17.36 28.22 -25.73
N GLY A 137 -18.21 28.66 -24.80
CA GLY A 137 -18.89 29.96 -24.84
C GLY A 137 -18.46 30.95 -23.76
N GLN A 138 -17.56 30.58 -22.84
CA GLN A 138 -17.00 31.50 -21.86
C GLN A 138 -15.49 31.53 -22.00
N HIS A 139 -14.95 32.74 -22.19
CA HIS A 139 -13.51 33.08 -22.26
C HIS A 139 -12.81 32.81 -20.91
N GLU A 140 -12.98 31.64 -20.32
CA GLU A 140 -12.14 31.21 -19.22
C GLU A 140 -10.85 30.65 -19.83
N PRO A 141 -9.66 31.17 -19.46
CA PRO A 141 -8.41 30.60 -19.92
C PRO A 141 -8.35 29.12 -19.55
N ALA A 142 -7.79 28.30 -20.45
CA ALA A 142 -7.56 26.89 -20.18
C ALA A 142 -6.83 26.75 -18.82
N PRO A 143 -7.22 25.79 -17.97
CA PRO A 143 -6.56 25.61 -16.68
C PRO A 143 -5.06 25.41 -16.89
N THR A 144 -4.23 26.19 -16.18
CA THR A 144 -2.77 26.10 -16.22
C THR A 144 -2.31 24.86 -15.49
N LEU A 145 -2.46 23.71 -16.14
CA LEU A 145 -1.92 22.45 -15.66
C LEU A 145 -0.40 22.46 -15.77
N ALA A 146 0.28 21.85 -14.80
CA ALA A 146 1.72 21.67 -14.85
C ALA A 146 2.10 20.85 -16.10
N PRO A 147 3.13 21.25 -16.88
CA PRO A 147 3.56 20.54 -18.09
C PRO A 147 4.07 19.12 -17.79
N PHE A 148 4.58 18.88 -16.57
CA PHE A 148 4.94 17.54 -16.11
C PHE A 148 4.12 17.17 -14.87
N ARG A 149 3.43 16.03 -14.96
CA ARG A 149 2.57 15.43 -13.93
C ARG A 149 2.89 13.93 -13.83
N LEU A 150 3.48 13.50 -12.71
CA LEU A 150 3.93 12.14 -12.47
C LEU A 150 3.02 11.45 -11.44
N LEU A 151 2.32 10.40 -11.88
CA LEU A 151 1.67 9.45 -10.98
C LEU A 151 2.74 8.47 -10.47
N ALA A 152 3.06 8.54 -9.19
CA ALA A 152 4.09 7.74 -8.54
C ALA A 152 3.45 6.68 -7.64
N LEU A 153 3.92 5.44 -7.74
CA LEU A 153 3.38 4.29 -7.02
C LEU A 153 4.54 3.56 -6.33
N GLY A 154 4.48 3.44 -5.00
CA GLY A 154 5.48 2.75 -4.20
C GLY A 154 5.05 1.32 -3.87
N ASP A 155 5.98 0.38 -3.98
CA ASP A 155 5.92 -0.96 -3.38
C ASP A 155 4.62 -1.76 -3.66
N PRO A 156 4.25 -2.01 -4.93
CA PRO A 156 3.10 -2.87 -5.23
C PRO A 156 3.27 -4.32 -4.73
N GLN A 157 4.51 -4.79 -4.59
CA GLN A 157 4.91 -6.10 -4.07
C GLN A 157 4.02 -7.25 -4.54
N LEU A 158 4.04 -7.54 -5.84
CA LEU A 158 3.30 -8.69 -6.36
C LEU A 158 3.85 -10.00 -5.78
N GLU A 159 3.10 -10.59 -4.85
CA GLU A 159 3.40 -11.87 -4.21
C GLU A 159 2.93 -13.06 -5.06
N GLY A 160 3.43 -14.26 -4.77
CA GLY A 160 3.07 -15.46 -5.53
C GLY A 160 3.44 -16.76 -4.80
N ASP A 161 4.05 -17.71 -5.50
CA ASP A 161 4.22 -19.09 -5.03
C ASP A 161 5.02 -19.19 -3.71
N THR A 162 5.93 -18.25 -3.43
CA THR A 162 6.67 -18.15 -2.15
C THR A 162 5.77 -17.96 -0.92
N SER A 163 4.54 -17.50 -1.12
CA SER A 163 3.57 -17.27 -0.05
C SER A 163 2.54 -18.40 0.11
N ILE A 164 2.58 -19.42 -0.77
CA ILE A 164 1.59 -20.49 -0.84
C ILE A 164 2.18 -21.78 -0.24
N PRO A 165 1.69 -22.29 0.91
CA PRO A 165 2.22 -23.48 1.57
C PRO A 165 2.40 -24.69 0.63
N THR A 166 1.39 -25.00 -0.18
CA THR A 166 1.43 -26.15 -1.10
C THR A 166 2.42 -25.98 -2.27
N ALA A 167 2.91 -24.77 -2.55
CA ALA A 167 3.89 -24.55 -3.60
C ALA A 167 5.30 -24.96 -3.16
N TYR A 168 5.69 -24.69 -1.91
CA TYR A 168 7.02 -25.04 -1.39
C TYR A 168 7.04 -26.33 -0.54
N LEU A 169 5.95 -26.68 0.17
CA LEU A 169 5.82 -27.95 0.91
C LEU A 169 5.32 -29.11 0.03
N GLY A 170 4.71 -28.80 -1.11
CA GLY A 170 4.03 -29.77 -1.97
C GLY A 170 2.58 -30.04 -1.60
N VAL A 171 1.86 -30.77 -2.46
CA VAL A 171 0.44 -31.09 -2.27
C VAL A 171 0.25 -32.38 -1.47
N LEU A 172 -0.26 -32.23 -0.25
CA LEU A 172 -0.55 -33.31 0.70
C LEU A 172 0.64 -34.29 0.90
N PRO A 173 1.83 -33.80 1.29
CA PRO A 173 3.02 -34.63 1.45
C PRO A 173 2.83 -35.77 2.45
N HIS A 174 2.12 -35.55 3.56
CA HIS A 174 1.89 -36.57 4.58
C HIS A 174 0.89 -37.63 4.09
N LEU A 175 -0.13 -37.24 3.31
CA LEU A 175 -1.04 -38.21 2.69
C LEU A 175 -0.31 -39.11 1.68
N ARG A 176 0.62 -38.56 0.90
CA ARG A 176 1.46 -39.34 -0.03
C ARG A 176 2.36 -40.31 0.75
N SER A 177 2.96 -39.85 1.84
CA SER A 177 3.76 -40.66 2.75
C SER A 177 2.95 -41.81 3.35
N LEU A 178 1.76 -41.49 3.89
CA LEU A 178 0.80 -42.44 4.43
C LEU A 178 0.42 -43.49 3.41
N ALA A 179 0.08 -43.08 2.18
CA ALA A 179 -0.28 -43.99 1.10
C ALA A 179 0.85 -44.98 0.78
N LYS A 180 2.09 -44.52 0.66
CA LYS A 180 3.27 -45.39 0.45
C LYS A 180 3.47 -46.38 1.60
N ARG A 181 3.23 -45.96 2.84
CA ARG A 181 3.42 -46.80 4.04
C ARG A 181 2.31 -47.83 4.23
N VAL A 182 1.06 -47.47 3.93
CA VAL A 182 -0.10 -48.38 3.95
C VAL A 182 -0.02 -49.40 2.81
N THR A 183 0.51 -49.01 1.65
CA THR A 183 0.70 -49.90 0.48
C THR A 183 1.98 -50.73 0.51
N PHE A 184 2.70 -50.76 1.63
CA PHE A 184 3.96 -51.50 1.82
C PHE A 184 5.10 -51.11 0.85
N GLN A 185 5.04 -49.91 0.27
CA GLN A 185 6.08 -49.38 -0.61
C GLN A 185 7.25 -48.71 0.15
N ALA A 186 7.13 -48.56 1.47
CA ALA A 186 8.17 -48.03 2.34
C ALA A 186 8.73 -49.12 3.28
N GLU A 187 10.06 -49.15 3.42
CA GLU A 187 10.77 -50.06 4.33
C GLU A 187 10.71 -49.57 5.78
N HIS A 188 10.47 -50.50 6.72
CA HIS A 188 10.45 -50.20 8.15
C HIS A 188 11.02 -51.38 8.96
N PRO A 189 11.74 -51.11 10.08
CA PRO A 189 12.39 -52.17 10.88
C PRO A 189 11.40 -53.13 11.57
N SER A 190 10.18 -52.66 11.88
CA SER A 190 9.16 -53.47 12.55
C SER A 190 7.73 -53.03 12.18
N LEU A 191 6.76 -53.93 12.37
CA LEU A 191 5.33 -53.61 12.20
C LEU A 191 4.86 -52.54 13.19
N ARG A 192 5.39 -52.55 14.42
CA ARG A 192 5.06 -51.55 15.44
C ARG A 192 5.53 -50.16 15.05
N ASP A 193 6.74 -50.04 14.50
CA ASP A 193 7.26 -48.76 14.02
C ASP A 193 6.47 -48.26 12.80
N ARG A 194 6.10 -49.16 11.87
CA ARG A 194 5.21 -48.82 10.76
C ARG A 194 3.87 -48.25 11.26
N LEU A 195 3.21 -48.92 12.21
CA LEU A 195 1.94 -48.46 12.78
C LEU A 195 2.07 -47.12 13.53
N ARG A 196 3.15 -46.93 14.30
CA ARG A 196 3.43 -45.65 14.97
C ARG A 196 3.57 -44.52 13.96
N VAL A 197 4.35 -44.74 12.91
CA VAL A 197 4.62 -43.74 11.87
C VAL A 197 3.38 -43.45 11.02
N ILE A 198 2.55 -44.47 10.73
CA ILE A 198 1.23 -44.30 10.11
C ILE A 198 0.33 -43.40 10.96
N LEU A 199 0.32 -43.59 12.29
CA LEU A 199 -0.46 -42.74 13.19
C LEU A 199 0.03 -41.29 13.17
N HIS A 200 1.34 -41.07 13.14
CA HIS A 200 1.92 -39.73 12.95
C HIS A 200 1.48 -39.12 11.62
N ASP A 201 1.60 -39.83 10.49
CA ASP A 201 1.13 -39.28 9.21
C ASP A 201 -0.37 -38.96 9.22
N ILE A 202 -1.21 -39.74 9.90
CA ILE A 202 -2.64 -39.44 10.01
C ILE A 202 -2.87 -38.14 10.78
N ILE A 203 -2.13 -37.93 11.88
CA ILE A 203 -2.15 -36.68 12.65
C ILE A 203 -1.68 -35.53 11.76
N ASP A 204 -0.54 -35.68 11.09
CA ASP A 204 0.02 -34.65 10.21
C ASP A 204 -0.91 -34.35 9.02
N VAL A 205 -1.64 -35.34 8.49
CA VAL A 205 -2.65 -35.10 7.46
C VAL A 205 -3.76 -34.18 7.96
N ILE A 206 -4.23 -34.39 9.19
CA ILE A 206 -5.33 -33.63 9.79
C ILE A 206 -4.87 -32.22 10.20
N PHE A 207 -3.66 -32.10 10.76
CA PHE A 207 -3.18 -30.87 11.39
C PHE A 207 -2.22 -30.05 10.53
N GLU A 208 -1.62 -30.63 9.50
CA GLU A 208 -0.72 -29.93 8.58
C GLU A 208 -1.27 -29.92 7.15
N ASP A 209 -1.45 -31.08 6.52
CA ASP A 209 -1.85 -31.16 5.11
C ASP A 209 -3.19 -30.45 4.82
N VAL A 210 -4.23 -30.73 5.62
CA VAL A 210 -5.56 -30.14 5.43
C VAL A 210 -5.55 -28.62 5.67
N PRO A 211 -5.02 -28.10 6.80
CA PRO A 211 -4.88 -26.65 6.99
C PRO A 211 -4.04 -25.97 5.90
N ASN A 212 -2.90 -26.54 5.51
CA ASN A 212 -2.03 -25.99 4.47
C ASN A 212 -2.73 -25.93 3.11
N LEU A 213 -3.60 -26.90 2.79
CA LEU A 213 -4.41 -26.88 1.58
C LEU A 213 -5.44 -25.75 1.60
N PHE A 214 -6.16 -25.58 2.71
CA PHE A 214 -7.13 -24.48 2.87
C PHE A 214 -6.45 -23.11 2.86
N GLU A 215 -5.33 -22.97 3.56
CA GLU A 215 -4.53 -21.75 3.56
C GLU A 215 -4.00 -21.43 2.17
N SER A 216 -3.50 -22.44 1.43
CA SER A 216 -3.07 -22.25 0.05
C SER A 216 -4.19 -21.79 -0.86
N ALA A 217 -5.41 -22.34 -0.69
CA ALA A 217 -6.57 -21.91 -1.47
C ALA A 217 -6.97 -20.46 -1.14
N ARG A 218 -7.00 -20.11 0.16
CA ARG A 218 -7.24 -18.73 0.63
C ARG A 218 -6.19 -17.78 0.07
N LYS A 219 -4.90 -18.08 0.22
CA LYS A 219 -3.81 -17.21 -0.24
C LYS A 219 -3.85 -17.01 -1.74
N ARG A 220 -4.14 -18.03 -2.55
CA ARG A 220 -4.33 -17.87 -4.01
C ARG A 220 -5.46 -16.88 -4.33
N PHE A 221 -6.55 -16.91 -3.58
CA PHE A 221 -7.65 -15.96 -3.73
C PHE A 221 -7.26 -14.55 -3.27
N ASP A 222 -6.54 -14.43 -2.16
CA ASP A 222 -6.02 -13.16 -1.65
C ASP A 222 -5.04 -12.53 -2.65
N LEU A 223 -4.12 -13.31 -3.23
CA LEU A 223 -3.17 -12.86 -4.27
C LEU A 223 -3.89 -12.39 -5.53
N PHE A 224 -4.95 -13.09 -5.93
CA PHE A 224 -5.79 -12.67 -7.04
C PHE A 224 -6.43 -11.30 -6.74
N GLY A 225 -7.02 -11.14 -5.56
CA GLY A 225 -7.62 -9.86 -5.17
C GLY A 225 -6.60 -8.74 -5.00
N ASN A 226 -5.42 -9.02 -4.46
CA ASN A 226 -4.34 -8.04 -4.33
C ASN A 226 -3.98 -7.44 -5.69
N ASP A 227 -3.76 -8.27 -6.71
CA ASP A 227 -3.45 -7.76 -8.05
C ASP A 227 -4.56 -6.83 -8.59
N PHE A 228 -5.84 -7.15 -8.35
CA PHE A 228 -6.97 -6.33 -8.78
C PHE A 228 -7.19 -5.08 -7.90
N TYR A 229 -6.85 -5.14 -6.63
CA TYR A 229 -6.84 -4.00 -5.73
C TYR A 229 -5.79 -2.97 -6.18
N LEU A 230 -4.58 -3.42 -6.49
CA LEU A 230 -3.52 -2.59 -7.08
C LEU A 230 -3.95 -2.01 -8.44
N ALA A 231 -4.55 -2.86 -9.29
CA ALA A 231 -5.10 -2.43 -10.58
C ALA A 231 -6.17 -1.33 -10.40
N HIS A 232 -7.02 -1.46 -9.38
CA HIS A 232 -8.07 -0.50 -9.10
C HIS A 232 -7.51 0.88 -8.76
N ILE A 233 -6.48 0.94 -7.92
CA ILE A 233 -5.77 2.19 -7.58
C ILE A 233 -5.20 2.82 -8.85
N TYR A 234 -4.38 2.06 -9.60
CA TYR A 234 -3.72 2.56 -10.81
C TYR A 234 -4.74 3.04 -11.85
N HIS A 235 -5.74 2.23 -12.20
CA HIS A 235 -6.69 2.57 -13.26
C HIS A 235 -7.62 3.72 -12.88
N SER A 236 -8.11 3.77 -11.65
CA SER A 236 -9.00 4.84 -11.20
C SER A 236 -8.28 6.18 -11.20
N LEU A 237 -7.04 6.21 -10.68
CA LEU A 237 -6.23 7.42 -10.67
C LEU A 237 -5.76 7.81 -12.06
N TYR A 238 -5.23 6.87 -12.84
CA TYR A 238 -4.77 7.13 -14.20
C TYR A 238 -5.88 7.73 -15.06
N TRP A 239 -7.08 7.18 -14.98
CA TRP A 239 -8.25 7.72 -15.67
C TRP A 239 -8.61 9.12 -15.15
N TRP A 240 -8.73 9.28 -13.84
CA TRP A 240 -9.18 10.54 -13.22
C TRP A 240 -8.18 11.69 -13.39
N THR A 241 -6.91 11.48 -13.07
CA THR A 241 -5.90 12.56 -12.99
C THR A 241 -5.18 12.83 -14.32
N ARG A 242 -5.30 11.93 -15.31
CA ARG A 242 -4.64 12.01 -16.63
C ARG A 242 -3.16 12.42 -16.52
N PRO A 243 -2.33 11.59 -15.87
CA PRO A 243 -0.91 11.88 -15.70
C PRO A 243 -0.19 11.96 -17.04
N THR A 244 0.90 12.74 -17.09
CA THR A 244 1.81 12.76 -18.25
C THR A 244 2.84 11.63 -18.20
N HIS A 245 3.18 11.19 -16.99
CA HIS A 245 4.17 10.16 -16.72
C HIS A 245 3.69 9.28 -15.56
N VAL A 246 4.14 8.03 -15.53
CA VAL A 246 3.88 7.08 -14.45
C VAL A 246 5.19 6.48 -14.00
N SER A 247 5.39 6.32 -12.70
CA SER A 247 6.55 5.62 -12.12
C SER A 247 6.11 4.59 -11.10
N VAL A 248 6.79 3.45 -11.08
CA VAL A 248 6.73 2.48 -9.98
C VAL A 248 8.09 2.47 -9.31
N LEU A 249 8.13 2.87 -8.03
CA LEU A 249 9.34 3.22 -7.30
C LEU A 249 9.93 2.02 -6.57
N GLY A 250 10.14 0.91 -7.30
CA GLY A 250 10.72 -0.32 -6.78
C GLY A 250 9.72 -1.24 -6.08
N ASP A 251 10.24 -2.38 -5.66
CA ASP A 251 9.48 -3.50 -5.08
C ASP A 251 8.25 -3.88 -5.91
N LEU A 252 8.49 -4.02 -7.22
CA LEU A 252 7.46 -4.46 -8.17
C LEU A 252 6.95 -5.85 -7.78
N LEU A 253 7.87 -6.71 -7.32
CA LEU A 253 7.63 -8.06 -6.88
C LEU A 253 7.85 -8.15 -5.36
N GLY A 254 7.13 -9.06 -4.69
CA GLY A 254 7.27 -9.25 -3.23
C GLY A 254 8.46 -10.11 -2.79
N SER A 255 9.30 -10.62 -3.70
CA SER A 255 10.47 -11.42 -3.31
C SER A 255 11.48 -11.59 -4.44
N GLN A 256 12.76 -11.40 -4.09
CA GLN A 256 13.93 -11.61 -4.93
C GLN A 256 14.33 -13.10 -5.00
N TRP A 257 13.94 -13.89 -3.99
CA TRP A 257 14.27 -15.31 -3.84
C TRP A 257 13.29 -16.22 -4.59
N ILE A 258 13.09 -15.93 -5.88
CA ILE A 258 12.19 -16.69 -6.76
C ILE A 258 12.92 -17.23 -7.98
N GLU A 259 12.45 -18.36 -8.49
CA GLU A 259 12.88 -18.92 -9.78
C GLU A 259 12.36 -18.09 -10.96
N ASP A 260 13.02 -18.19 -12.11
CA ASP A 260 12.70 -17.39 -13.30
C ASP A 260 11.28 -17.63 -13.84
N HIS A 261 10.75 -18.84 -13.70
CA HIS A 261 9.37 -19.14 -14.08
C HIS A 261 8.36 -18.36 -13.22
N GLU A 262 8.58 -18.31 -11.91
CA GLU A 262 7.73 -17.54 -11.00
C GLU A 262 7.93 -16.04 -11.21
N PHE A 263 9.16 -15.59 -11.45
CA PHE A 263 9.45 -14.21 -11.84
C PHE A 263 8.66 -13.79 -13.08
N ASP A 264 8.67 -14.60 -14.14
CA ASP A 264 7.95 -14.33 -15.39
C ASP A 264 6.43 -14.32 -15.21
N LYS A 265 5.90 -15.21 -14.37
CA LYS A 265 4.48 -15.23 -14.03
C LYS A 265 4.07 -13.95 -13.29
N ARG A 266 4.88 -13.45 -12.36
CA ARG A 266 4.62 -12.18 -11.67
C ARG A 266 4.77 -11.00 -12.62
N GLY A 267 5.81 -10.96 -13.45
CA GLY A 267 5.99 -9.96 -14.50
C GLY A 267 4.83 -9.91 -15.49
N HIS A 268 4.30 -11.06 -15.90
CA HIS A 268 3.10 -11.12 -16.73
C HIS A 268 1.87 -10.53 -16.01
N ARG A 269 1.67 -10.83 -14.72
CA ARG A 269 0.57 -10.24 -13.94
C ARG A 269 0.74 -8.73 -13.75
N PHE A 270 1.95 -8.27 -13.51
CA PHE A 270 2.26 -6.83 -13.44
C PHE A 270 1.76 -6.13 -14.71
N TRP A 271 2.20 -6.54 -15.89
CA TRP A 271 1.87 -5.85 -17.15
C TRP A 271 0.44 -6.11 -17.66
N ASN A 272 -0.14 -7.28 -17.40
CA ASN A 272 -1.43 -7.67 -17.99
C ASN A 272 -2.62 -7.56 -17.03
N ARG A 273 -2.37 -7.36 -15.73
CA ARG A 273 -3.42 -7.25 -14.70
C ARG A 273 -3.29 -5.95 -13.91
N SER A 274 -2.25 -5.78 -13.12
CA SER A 274 -2.12 -4.62 -12.21
C SER A 274 -1.91 -3.30 -12.97
N PHE A 275 -1.04 -3.31 -13.97
CA PHE A 275 -0.65 -2.14 -14.76
C PHE A 275 -1.06 -2.26 -16.22
N ARG A 276 -2.23 -2.87 -16.46
CA ARG A 276 -2.70 -3.17 -17.82
C ARG A 276 -2.77 -1.92 -18.69
N GLY A 277 -2.11 -1.97 -19.84
CA GLY A 277 -2.05 -0.85 -20.79
C GLY A 277 -0.88 0.10 -20.56
N GLY A 278 -0.11 -0.10 -19.49
CA GLY A 278 1.24 0.45 -19.34
C GLY A 278 2.25 -0.30 -20.23
N GLU A 279 3.32 0.39 -20.57
CA GLU A 279 4.39 -0.10 -21.44
C GLU A 279 5.74 0.10 -20.76
N ARG A 280 6.65 -0.88 -20.93
CA ARG A 280 8.05 -0.77 -20.51
C ARG A 280 8.76 0.31 -21.33
N VAL A 281 9.62 1.11 -20.69
CA VAL A 281 10.49 2.06 -21.41
C VAL A 281 11.41 1.28 -22.35
N PRO A 282 11.45 1.60 -23.67
CA PRO A 282 12.35 0.92 -24.60
C PRO A 282 13.83 1.20 -24.29
N ASP A 283 14.70 0.19 -24.44
CA ASP A 283 16.13 0.30 -24.09
C ASP A 283 16.88 1.35 -24.92
N GLN A 284 16.44 1.56 -26.17
CA GLN A 284 16.98 2.59 -27.05
C GLN A 284 16.66 4.03 -26.58
N VAL A 285 15.68 4.19 -25.70
CA VAL A 285 15.31 5.49 -25.09
C VAL A 285 15.90 5.62 -23.69
N ALA A 286 15.98 4.52 -22.94
CA ALA A 286 16.64 4.44 -21.64
C ALA A 286 18.17 4.50 -21.81
N MET A 287 18.68 5.70 -22.11
CA MET A 287 20.07 5.93 -22.48
C MET A 287 20.96 6.14 -21.26
N PHE A 288 22.24 5.80 -21.41
CA PHE A 288 23.28 6.12 -20.44
C PHE A 288 23.62 7.63 -20.51
N PRO A 289 24.00 8.30 -19.40
CA PRO A 289 24.32 9.72 -19.41
C PRO A 289 25.54 10.01 -20.30
N VAL A 290 25.39 10.95 -21.23
CA VAL A 290 26.45 11.42 -22.13
C VAL A 290 26.39 12.95 -22.25
N LYS A 291 27.51 13.61 -22.60
CA LYS A 291 27.55 15.08 -22.69
C LYS A 291 26.62 15.62 -23.77
N ASP A 292 26.64 15.00 -24.96
CA ASP A 292 25.78 15.35 -26.08
C ASP A 292 24.51 14.46 -26.06
N PHE A 293 23.67 14.67 -25.05
CA PHE A 293 22.46 13.87 -24.85
C PHE A 293 21.31 14.32 -25.77
N ASN A 294 20.67 13.36 -26.45
CA ASN A 294 19.48 13.63 -27.26
C ASN A 294 18.23 13.76 -26.39
N ILE A 295 17.46 14.84 -26.58
CA ILE A 295 16.20 15.07 -25.87
C ILE A 295 15.24 13.90 -26.12
N SER A 296 14.74 13.31 -25.02
CA SER A 296 13.80 12.17 -25.01
C SER A 296 12.38 12.57 -25.42
N GLY A 297 12.00 13.84 -25.22
CA GLY A 297 10.71 14.39 -25.63
C GLY A 297 10.52 15.85 -25.24
N ASN A 298 9.44 16.48 -25.70
CA ASN A 298 9.07 17.84 -25.33
C ASN A 298 7.82 17.80 -24.44
N LEU A 299 7.82 18.52 -23.32
CA LEU A 299 6.73 18.51 -22.34
C LEU A 299 5.47 19.26 -22.79
N ASP A 300 5.58 20.13 -23.80
CA ASP A 300 4.43 20.89 -24.34
C ASP A 300 3.77 20.18 -25.54
N SER A 301 4.24 18.99 -25.91
CA SER A 301 3.76 18.26 -27.08
C SER A 301 2.66 17.27 -26.69
N GLN A 302 1.43 17.56 -27.09
CA GLN A 302 0.28 16.66 -26.89
C GLN A 302 0.50 15.23 -27.46
N LEU A 303 1.37 15.08 -28.46
CA LEU A 303 1.73 13.76 -29.01
C LEU A 303 2.72 13.03 -28.12
N ALA A 304 3.73 13.74 -27.59
CA ALA A 304 4.69 13.18 -26.64
C ALA A 304 3.99 12.76 -25.34
N ASP A 305 3.03 13.56 -24.87
CA ASP A 305 2.21 13.27 -23.69
C ASP A 305 1.51 11.91 -23.79
N LYS A 306 0.97 11.57 -24.96
CA LYS A 306 0.26 10.29 -25.17
C LYS A 306 1.18 9.07 -25.14
N VAL A 307 2.44 9.23 -25.54
CA VAL A 307 3.41 8.14 -25.51
C VAL A 307 3.94 7.95 -24.10
N TRP A 308 4.33 9.04 -23.45
CA TRP A 308 4.90 9.00 -22.10
C TRP A 308 3.88 8.68 -21.02
N SER A 309 2.59 8.99 -21.22
CA SER A 309 1.55 8.59 -20.25
C SER A 309 1.42 7.08 -20.15
N ARG A 310 1.76 6.33 -21.20
CA ARG A 310 1.72 4.85 -21.18
C ARG A 310 3.00 4.22 -20.69
N ARG A 311 4.14 4.91 -20.82
CA ARG A 311 5.44 4.37 -20.40
C ARG A 311 5.58 4.46 -18.89
N ILE A 312 5.79 3.31 -18.25
CA ILE A 312 6.01 3.24 -16.80
C ILE A 312 7.52 3.26 -16.54
N LEU A 313 7.96 4.26 -15.78
CA LEU A 313 9.32 4.38 -15.28
C LEU A 313 9.46 3.43 -14.07
N ASN A 314 9.94 2.21 -14.32
CA ASN A 314 10.17 1.25 -13.25
C ASN A 314 11.56 1.46 -12.63
N VAL A 315 11.60 1.56 -11.30
CA VAL A 315 12.82 1.54 -10.49
C VAL A 315 13.01 0.12 -9.94
N ALA A 316 14.25 -0.32 -9.74
CA ALA A 316 14.53 -1.62 -9.12
C ALA A 316 14.49 -1.49 -7.59
N GLY A 317 13.75 -2.36 -6.89
CA GLY A 317 13.78 -2.46 -5.44
C GLY A 317 14.51 -3.68 -4.89
N ASN A 318 14.63 -3.76 -3.57
CA ASN A 318 15.33 -4.85 -2.89
C ASN A 318 14.56 -6.19 -3.02
N HIS A 319 13.23 -6.18 -3.11
CA HIS A 319 12.45 -7.39 -3.40
C HIS A 319 12.47 -7.76 -4.88
N ASP A 320 12.97 -6.91 -5.77
CA ASP A 320 13.10 -7.23 -7.19
C ASP A 320 14.45 -7.90 -7.51
N VAL A 321 15.53 -7.27 -7.05
CA VAL A 321 16.91 -7.64 -7.43
C VAL A 321 17.80 -8.00 -6.24
N GLY A 322 17.41 -7.66 -5.01
CA GLY A 322 18.18 -7.84 -3.77
C GLY A 322 19.03 -6.62 -3.41
N TYR A 323 19.38 -6.49 -2.12
CA TYR A 323 20.39 -5.54 -1.64
C TYR A 323 21.79 -5.89 -2.14
N ALA A 324 22.80 -5.08 -1.81
CA ALA A 324 24.17 -5.26 -2.27
C ALA A 324 24.75 -6.66 -2.03
N GLY A 325 24.41 -7.31 -0.91
CA GLY A 325 24.82 -8.68 -0.58
C GLY A 325 24.06 -9.79 -1.30
N ASP A 326 22.95 -9.47 -1.97
CA ASP A 326 22.07 -10.43 -2.66
C ASP A 326 22.04 -10.23 -4.17
N LEU A 327 22.43 -9.05 -4.64
CA LEU A 327 22.33 -8.68 -6.03
C LEU A 327 23.32 -9.48 -6.90
N THR A 328 22.79 -10.19 -7.90
CA THR A 328 23.58 -10.96 -8.87
C THR A 328 23.28 -10.52 -10.31
N PRO A 329 24.19 -10.79 -11.28
CA PRO A 329 23.97 -10.46 -12.68
C PRO A 329 22.69 -11.08 -13.26
N GLU A 330 22.34 -12.30 -12.84
CA GLU A 330 21.14 -13.01 -13.30
C GLU A 330 19.86 -12.30 -12.84
N ARG A 331 19.82 -11.86 -11.58
CA ARG A 331 18.69 -11.09 -11.01
C ARG A 331 18.53 -9.75 -11.70
N MET A 332 19.64 -9.07 -11.95
CA MET A 332 19.64 -7.82 -12.70
C MET A 332 19.16 -8.04 -14.14
N GLN A 333 19.66 -9.08 -14.82
CA GLN A 333 19.30 -9.36 -16.21
C GLN A 333 17.81 -9.69 -16.37
N ARG A 334 17.24 -10.51 -15.50
CA ARG A 334 15.80 -10.84 -15.57
C ARG A 334 14.93 -9.62 -15.25
N PHE A 335 15.36 -8.75 -14.31
CA PHE A 335 14.69 -7.47 -14.06
C PHE A 335 14.71 -6.60 -15.31
N GLU A 336 15.88 -6.39 -15.91
CA GLU A 336 15.99 -5.54 -17.09
C GLU A 336 15.17 -6.06 -18.27
N ARG A 337 15.14 -7.38 -18.46
CA ARG A 337 14.34 -8.04 -19.50
C ARG A 337 12.85 -7.72 -19.36
N VAL A 338 12.30 -7.76 -18.15
CA VAL A 338 10.84 -7.65 -17.93
C VAL A 338 10.40 -6.23 -17.64
N PHE A 339 11.17 -5.44 -16.88
CA PHE A 339 10.73 -4.17 -16.32
C PHE A 339 11.43 -2.93 -16.89
N GLY A 340 12.63 -3.06 -17.45
CA GLY A 340 13.38 -1.92 -17.99
C GLY A 340 14.79 -1.83 -17.41
N LYS A 341 15.65 -1.03 -18.06
CA LYS A 341 17.00 -0.74 -17.52
C LYS A 341 16.93 -0.24 -16.09
N ALA A 342 17.83 -0.73 -15.24
CA ALA A 342 17.87 -0.35 -13.83
C ALA A 342 18.55 1.02 -13.59
N ASN A 343 19.39 1.46 -14.52
CA ASN A 343 20.07 2.74 -14.50
C ASN A 343 19.96 3.42 -15.87
N TYR A 344 19.31 4.58 -15.97
CA TYR A 344 19.23 5.36 -17.21
C TYR A 344 18.86 6.83 -16.96
N GLU A 345 19.10 7.66 -17.98
CA GLU A 345 18.75 9.08 -18.02
C GLU A 345 17.69 9.35 -19.09
N LEU A 346 16.80 10.28 -18.80
CA LEU A 346 15.89 10.91 -19.75
C LEU A 346 16.00 12.44 -19.64
N ARG A 347 15.85 13.15 -20.76
CA ARG A 347 15.84 14.61 -20.79
C ARG A 347 14.65 15.12 -21.58
N PHE A 348 13.91 16.04 -21.01
CA PHE A 348 12.74 16.65 -21.63
C PHE A 348 12.91 18.15 -21.71
N ALA A 349 12.68 18.71 -22.90
CA ALA A 349 12.71 20.16 -23.11
C ALA A 349 11.31 20.76 -22.98
N LEU A 350 11.26 22.01 -22.56
CA LEU A 350 10.08 22.88 -22.69
C LEU A 350 10.22 23.68 -24.00
N SER A 351 9.16 23.79 -24.81
CA SER A 351 9.20 24.17 -26.23
C SER A 351 9.59 25.64 -26.53
N ALA A 352 9.86 25.95 -27.80
CA ALA A 352 10.47 27.18 -28.31
C ALA A 352 9.70 28.52 -28.12
N ASN A 353 8.47 28.54 -27.60
CA ASN A 353 7.83 29.82 -27.23
C ASN A 353 8.57 30.53 -26.08
N TYR A 354 9.41 29.79 -25.34
CA TYR A 354 10.37 30.33 -24.37
C TYR A 354 11.67 30.84 -25.04
N THR A 355 12.04 30.33 -26.22
CA THR A 355 13.27 30.73 -26.96
C THR A 355 13.12 32.01 -27.79
N SER A 356 11.89 32.41 -28.14
CA SER A 356 11.61 33.61 -28.97
C SER A 356 11.69 34.95 -28.22
N ARG A 357 11.96 34.96 -26.90
CA ARG A 357 12.18 36.20 -26.14
C ARG A 357 13.65 36.59 -25.96
N ASN A 358 14.61 35.74 -26.32
CA ASN A 358 16.04 36.00 -26.08
C ASN A 358 16.98 35.95 -27.30
N THR A 359 16.46 35.83 -28.53
CA THR A 359 17.29 36.06 -29.74
C THR A 359 17.26 37.53 -30.16
N SER A 360 17.63 38.41 -29.23
CA SER A 360 18.29 39.68 -29.57
C SER A 360 19.66 39.65 -28.89
N LEU A 361 20.53 38.80 -29.44
CA LEU A 361 21.94 38.74 -29.08
C LEU A 361 22.58 40.07 -29.52
N THR A 362 22.65 41.04 -28.62
CA THR A 362 23.67 42.09 -28.72
C THR A 362 25.00 41.47 -28.33
N GLU A 363 25.92 41.37 -29.29
CA GLU A 363 27.33 41.04 -29.06
C GLU A 363 27.88 41.92 -27.93
N GLY A 364 28.25 41.30 -26.80
CA GLY A 364 28.85 41.99 -25.65
C GLY A 364 28.22 41.75 -24.28
N ALA A 365 27.14 40.96 -24.16
CA ALA A 365 26.56 40.60 -22.86
C ALA A 365 27.32 39.43 -22.19
N SER A 366 27.58 39.53 -20.87
CA SER A 366 28.15 38.46 -20.03
C SER A 366 27.47 37.10 -20.30
N PRO A 367 28.19 35.96 -20.18
CA PRO A 367 27.57 34.65 -20.33
C PRO A 367 26.42 34.54 -19.32
N THR A 368 25.19 34.46 -19.83
CA THR A 368 24.01 34.39 -18.99
C THR A 368 24.00 33.04 -18.28
N THR A 369 23.87 33.03 -16.96
CA THR A 369 23.73 31.80 -16.14
C THR A 369 22.41 31.04 -16.40
N ARG A 370 21.60 31.50 -17.36
CA ARG A 370 20.31 30.95 -17.73
C ARG A 370 20.48 29.97 -18.89
N LEU A 371 20.08 28.73 -18.66
CA LEU A 371 19.98 27.67 -19.66
C LEU A 371 18.54 27.54 -20.15
N ASP A 372 18.37 26.89 -21.30
CA ASP A 372 17.06 26.53 -21.80
C ASP A 372 16.33 25.60 -20.81
N PRO A 373 15.02 25.76 -20.58
CA PRO A 373 14.32 24.97 -19.59
C PRO A 373 14.31 23.47 -19.94
N GLN A 374 14.90 22.66 -19.05
CA GLN A 374 15.03 21.22 -19.24
C GLN A 374 14.73 20.46 -17.95
N LEU A 375 13.91 19.43 -18.03
CA LEU A 375 13.71 18.43 -17.00
C LEU A 375 14.59 17.21 -17.31
N ARG A 376 15.49 16.88 -16.39
CA ARG A 376 16.32 15.68 -16.41
C ARG A 376 15.75 14.68 -15.41
N ILE A 377 15.48 13.46 -15.85
CA ILE A 377 15.05 12.36 -14.98
C ILE A 377 16.18 11.33 -14.95
N ILE A 378 16.61 10.97 -13.75
CA ILE A 378 17.61 9.93 -13.51
C ILE A 378 16.89 8.78 -12.81
N VAL A 379 16.82 7.62 -13.46
CA VAL A 379 16.41 6.38 -12.79
C VAL A 379 17.67 5.70 -12.30
N LEU A 380 17.76 5.53 -10.98
CA LEU A 380 18.93 5.03 -10.27
C LEU A 380 18.59 3.74 -9.54
N ASN A 381 19.39 2.70 -9.78
CA ASN A 381 19.45 1.52 -8.93
C ASN A 381 20.43 1.77 -7.79
N ASP A 382 19.89 2.10 -6.62
CA ASP A 382 20.65 2.41 -5.41
C ASP A 382 20.98 1.18 -4.54
N MET A 383 20.52 -0.02 -4.90
CA MET A 383 20.76 -1.27 -4.15
C MET A 383 22.24 -1.58 -3.90
N ASN A 384 23.13 -1.05 -4.74
CA ASN A 384 24.57 -1.34 -4.74
C ASN A 384 25.45 -0.13 -4.35
N LEU A 385 24.86 0.95 -3.81
CA LEU A 385 25.65 2.11 -3.39
C LEU A 385 26.43 1.85 -2.11
N ASP A 386 25.84 1.07 -1.20
CA ASP A 386 26.47 0.67 0.05
C ASP A 386 27.27 -0.62 -0.09
N THR A 387 28.19 -0.82 0.84
CA THR A 387 29.18 -1.90 0.83
C THR A 387 29.11 -2.71 2.12
N PRO A 388 29.53 -3.99 2.11
CA PRO A 388 30.09 -4.73 0.97
C PRO A 388 29.03 -5.20 -0.05
N ALA A 389 29.41 -5.22 -1.33
CA ALA A 389 28.60 -5.79 -2.39
C ALA A 389 29.06 -7.22 -2.74
N LYS A 390 28.12 -8.10 -3.06
CA LYS A 390 28.39 -9.46 -3.51
C LYS A 390 29.01 -9.50 -4.90
N ASP A 391 28.55 -8.64 -5.80
CA ASP A 391 29.09 -8.49 -7.16
C ASP A 391 29.70 -7.09 -7.34
N ALA A 392 31.03 -7.03 -7.34
CA ALA A 392 31.78 -5.79 -7.54
C ALA A 392 31.56 -5.19 -8.95
N GLY A 393 31.32 -6.01 -9.98
CA GLY A 393 31.10 -5.53 -11.34
C GLY A 393 29.79 -4.76 -11.49
N LEU A 394 28.73 -5.20 -10.81
CA LEU A 394 27.46 -4.47 -10.72
C LEU A 394 27.59 -3.19 -9.91
N GLN A 395 28.33 -3.22 -8.81
CA GLN A 395 28.62 -2.01 -8.02
C GLN A 395 29.42 -0.98 -8.83
N ASP A 396 30.48 -1.40 -9.52
CA ASP A 396 31.27 -0.55 -10.42
C ASP A 396 30.43 0.03 -11.56
N ALA A 397 29.43 -0.72 -12.06
CA ALA A 397 28.50 -0.22 -13.07
C ALA A 397 27.62 0.92 -12.52
N THR A 398 27.08 0.78 -11.30
CA THR A 398 26.31 1.83 -10.64
C THR A 398 27.17 3.06 -10.34
N TYR A 399 28.38 2.90 -9.82
CA TYR A 399 29.28 4.03 -9.58
C TYR A 399 29.69 4.74 -10.88
N ARG A 400 29.97 4.00 -11.96
CA ARG A 400 30.23 4.61 -13.28
C ARG A 400 29.03 5.38 -13.80
N PHE A 401 27.82 4.88 -13.58
CA PHE A 401 26.59 5.58 -13.96
C PHE A 401 26.44 6.90 -13.20
N ILE A 402 26.59 6.89 -11.87
CA ILE A 402 26.51 8.12 -11.05
C ILE A 402 27.59 9.12 -11.46
N ASN A 403 28.83 8.68 -11.61
CA ASN A 403 29.93 9.57 -12.03
C ASN A 403 29.64 10.20 -13.38
N SER A 404 29.13 9.42 -14.34
CA SER A 404 28.72 9.94 -15.65
C SER A 404 27.53 10.91 -15.53
N ALA A 405 26.59 10.65 -14.63
CA ALA A 405 25.48 11.55 -14.37
C ALA A 405 25.95 12.89 -13.75
N ILE A 406 26.98 12.87 -12.90
CA ILE A 406 27.60 14.07 -12.33
C ILE A 406 28.35 14.84 -13.42
N ASP A 407 29.16 14.16 -14.23
CA ASP A 407 29.99 14.76 -15.29
C ASP A 407 29.18 15.42 -16.41
N THR A 408 27.95 14.96 -16.63
CA THR A 408 27.03 15.43 -17.67
C THR A 408 25.94 16.37 -17.13
N ALA A 409 25.99 16.71 -15.84
CA ALA A 409 25.10 17.68 -15.22
C ALA A 409 25.45 19.11 -15.67
N ALA A 410 24.45 19.99 -15.68
CA ALA A 410 24.69 21.42 -15.91
C ALA A 410 25.67 22.00 -14.88
N PRO A 411 26.43 23.06 -15.17
CA PRO A 411 27.32 23.63 -14.17
C PRO A 411 26.52 24.20 -12.97
N VAL A 412 27.04 24.03 -11.75
CA VAL A 412 26.40 24.54 -10.53
C VAL A 412 26.25 26.07 -10.62
N GLY A 413 25.10 26.59 -10.20
CA GLY A 413 24.77 28.01 -10.27
C GLY A 413 24.11 28.45 -11.60
N HIS A 414 23.92 27.53 -12.55
CA HIS A 414 23.08 27.78 -13.72
C HIS A 414 21.61 27.45 -13.43
N GLU A 415 20.71 28.24 -13.99
CA GLU A 415 19.26 28.12 -13.88
C GLU A 415 18.66 27.53 -15.17
N GLY A 416 17.42 27.06 -15.10
CA GLY A 416 16.71 26.45 -16.25
C GLY A 416 16.69 24.91 -16.26
N HIS A 417 17.67 24.25 -15.65
CA HIS A 417 17.67 22.78 -15.54
C HIS A 417 17.13 22.31 -14.19
N PHE A 418 16.38 21.21 -14.21
CA PHE A 418 15.90 20.53 -13.00
C PHE A 418 16.20 19.04 -13.08
N THR A 419 16.71 18.45 -12.00
CA THR A 419 16.98 17.01 -11.93
C THR A 419 16.01 16.32 -10.97
N LEU A 420 15.23 15.38 -11.48
CA LEU A 420 14.41 14.45 -10.71
C LEU A 420 15.13 13.10 -10.63
N ILE A 421 15.46 12.65 -9.43
CA ILE A 421 15.98 11.29 -9.21
C ILE A 421 14.83 10.39 -8.78
N LEU A 422 14.66 9.27 -9.49
CA LEU A 422 13.77 8.17 -9.12
C LEU A 422 14.65 7.02 -8.63
N THR A 423 14.49 6.64 -7.37
CA THR A 423 15.32 5.64 -6.69
C THR A 423 14.46 4.82 -5.73
N HIS A 424 15.02 3.87 -4.97
CA HIS A 424 14.21 3.02 -4.09
C HIS A 424 14.56 3.20 -2.62
N ILE A 425 15.83 3.05 -2.21
CA ILE A 425 16.24 3.21 -0.82
C ILE A 425 16.33 4.70 -0.46
N PRO A 426 15.63 5.17 0.59
CA PRO A 426 15.70 6.56 0.99
C PRO A 426 17.08 6.96 1.52
N LEU A 427 17.40 8.24 1.39
CA LEU A 427 18.61 8.83 1.92
C LEU A 427 18.66 8.70 3.44
N HIS A 428 19.88 8.66 3.96
CA HIS A 428 20.17 8.68 5.38
C HIS A 428 19.48 9.86 6.08
N LYS A 429 18.79 9.56 7.17
CA LYS A 429 18.10 10.52 8.03
C LYS A 429 18.16 10.03 9.48
N PRO A 430 18.33 10.90 10.48
CA PRO A 430 18.39 10.46 11.88
C PRO A 430 17.10 9.76 12.33
N ALA A 431 17.23 8.88 13.32
CA ALA A 431 16.08 8.22 13.95
C ALA A 431 15.06 9.25 14.47
N GLY A 432 13.77 8.99 14.25
CA GLY A 432 12.67 9.87 14.63
C GLY A 432 12.21 10.85 13.55
N VAL A 433 12.94 11.00 12.43
CA VAL A 433 12.47 11.79 11.28
C VAL A 433 11.41 11.02 10.50
N CYS A 434 11.68 9.78 10.11
CA CYS A 434 10.73 8.87 9.46
C CYS A 434 10.43 7.66 10.35
N VAL A 435 9.54 6.77 9.88
CA VAL A 435 9.25 5.52 10.58
C VAL A 435 10.48 4.63 10.54
N ASP A 436 11.07 4.49 9.36
CA ASP A 436 12.36 3.84 9.20
C ASP A 436 13.49 4.69 9.79
N TRP A 437 14.42 4.00 10.45
CA TRP A 437 15.63 4.56 11.06
C TRP A 437 16.89 3.99 10.39
N PRO A 438 18.08 4.60 10.58
CA PRO A 438 19.32 4.06 10.02
C PRO A 438 19.58 2.64 10.53
N TYR A 439 19.49 1.68 9.62
CA TYR A 439 19.65 0.26 9.92
C TYR A 439 20.41 -0.44 8.79
N PHE A 440 21.33 -1.32 9.18
CA PHE A 440 22.10 -2.19 8.30
C PHE A 440 22.27 -3.54 8.96
N ASP A 441 22.16 -4.56 8.13
CA ASP A 441 22.39 -5.95 8.49
C ASP A 441 23.14 -6.64 7.36
N PHE A 442 23.97 -7.60 7.71
CA PHE A 442 24.97 -8.15 6.80
C PHE A 442 24.93 -9.68 6.81
N HIS A 443 25.24 -10.25 5.65
CA HIS A 443 25.48 -11.68 5.54
C HIS A 443 26.72 -12.09 6.34
N PRO A 444 26.83 -13.36 6.75
CA PRO A 444 28.05 -13.85 7.39
C PRO A 444 29.29 -13.67 6.50
N PRO A 445 30.49 -13.53 7.08
CA PRO A 445 31.73 -13.37 6.32
C PRO A 445 31.99 -14.50 5.30
N GLU A 446 31.61 -15.72 5.61
CA GLU A 446 31.68 -16.89 4.73
C GLU A 446 30.83 -16.77 3.46
N GLU A 447 29.83 -15.90 3.45
CA GLU A 447 28.98 -15.57 2.30
C GLU A 447 29.37 -14.25 1.64
N GLY A 448 30.51 -13.67 2.03
CA GLY A 448 31.07 -12.44 1.46
C GLY A 448 30.77 -11.17 2.28
N GLY A 449 30.01 -11.27 3.37
CA GLY A 449 29.77 -10.15 4.29
C GLY A 449 28.94 -9.00 3.71
N GLY A 450 28.25 -9.22 2.59
CA GLY A 450 27.52 -8.17 1.88
C GLY A 450 26.27 -7.71 2.61
N VAL A 451 25.75 -6.53 2.25
CA VAL A 451 24.53 -5.97 2.87
C VAL A 451 23.34 -6.90 2.62
N ARG A 452 22.79 -7.46 3.69
CA ARG A 452 21.61 -8.33 3.67
C ARG A 452 20.32 -7.52 3.71
N GLU A 453 20.30 -6.45 4.50
CA GLU A 453 19.14 -5.60 4.68
C GLU A 453 19.58 -4.20 5.11
N GLN A 454 18.89 -3.17 4.63
CA GLN A 454 19.07 -1.79 5.07
C GLN A 454 17.78 -1.00 4.85
N TYR A 455 17.43 -0.09 5.76
CA TYR A 455 16.24 0.74 5.58
C TYR A 455 16.53 2.05 4.87
N LEU A 456 17.75 2.56 5.03
CA LEU A 456 18.20 3.81 4.47
C LEU A 456 19.57 3.60 3.83
N LEU A 457 19.92 4.43 2.86
CA LEU A 457 21.29 4.51 2.37
C LEU A 457 22.22 4.96 3.49
N SER A 458 23.50 4.61 3.39
CA SER A 458 24.49 5.13 4.33
C SER A 458 24.60 6.65 4.24
N TYR A 459 25.14 7.25 5.30
CA TYR A 459 25.43 8.68 5.31
C TYR A 459 26.32 9.08 4.13
N ASP A 460 27.33 8.28 3.79
CA ASP A 460 28.28 8.58 2.72
C ASP A 460 27.65 8.45 1.33
N ALA A 461 26.85 7.40 1.08
CA ALA A 461 26.11 7.26 -0.18
C ALA A 461 25.13 8.43 -0.38
N SER A 462 24.40 8.81 0.67
CA SER A 462 23.45 9.91 0.66
C SER A 462 24.13 11.25 0.40
N LYS A 463 25.26 11.50 1.08
CA LYS A 463 26.11 12.66 0.85
C LYS A 463 26.63 12.70 -0.60
N GLY A 464 27.05 11.56 -1.15
CA GLY A 464 27.50 11.45 -2.54
C GLY A 464 26.44 11.88 -3.55
N ILE A 465 25.18 11.53 -3.33
CA ILE A 465 24.05 11.98 -4.16
C ILE A 465 23.83 13.50 -4.04
N LEU A 466 23.75 14.01 -2.80
CA LEU A 466 23.46 15.42 -2.53
C LEU A 466 24.59 16.36 -2.99
N GLU A 467 25.84 16.00 -2.76
CA GLU A 467 26.99 16.83 -3.12
C GLU A 467 27.46 16.58 -4.55
N GLY A 468 27.35 15.35 -5.07
CA GLY A 468 27.74 15.01 -6.43
C GLY A 468 26.70 15.44 -7.46
N VAL A 469 25.53 14.79 -7.44
CA VAL A 469 24.49 14.98 -8.47
C VAL A 469 23.90 16.37 -8.37
N TYR A 470 23.52 16.80 -7.16
CA TYR A 470 22.97 18.14 -6.96
C TYR A 470 24.03 19.22 -6.77
N GLY A 471 25.30 18.90 -6.49
CA GLY A 471 26.33 19.93 -6.36
C GLY A 471 26.15 20.82 -5.13
N ILE A 472 25.38 20.39 -4.13
CA ILE A 472 25.26 21.16 -2.88
C ILE A 472 26.60 21.11 -2.16
N ASN A 473 26.96 22.22 -1.53
CA ASN A 473 28.22 22.28 -0.81
C ASN A 473 28.05 23.01 0.52
N ALA A 474 28.68 22.47 1.57
CA ALA A 474 28.73 23.10 2.88
C ALA A 474 29.57 24.39 2.89
N ASN A 475 30.43 24.60 1.89
CA ASN A 475 31.25 25.81 1.73
C ASN A 475 30.49 26.89 0.91
N PRO A 476 30.18 28.06 1.50
CA PRO A 476 29.52 29.16 0.78
C PRO A 476 30.40 29.79 -0.31
N GLN A 477 31.70 29.51 -0.33
CA GLN A 477 32.63 29.96 -1.38
C GLN A 477 32.70 29.00 -2.58
N ALA A 478 32.00 27.87 -2.53
CA ALA A 478 31.89 26.96 -3.66
C ALA A 478 31.06 27.57 -4.81
N ALA A 479 31.10 26.92 -5.98
CA ALA A 479 30.29 27.32 -7.13
C ALA A 479 28.81 27.45 -6.76
N GLY A 480 28.13 28.46 -7.31
CA GLY A 480 26.73 28.76 -6.97
C GLY A 480 26.49 29.01 -5.47
N LYS A 481 27.51 29.46 -4.72
CA LYS A 481 27.47 29.66 -3.26
C LYS A 481 27.16 28.38 -2.45
N GLY A 482 27.41 27.21 -3.06
CA GLY A 482 27.07 25.92 -2.47
C GLY A 482 25.57 25.59 -2.48
N LEU A 483 24.73 26.38 -3.18
CA LEU A 483 23.28 26.12 -3.29
C LEU A 483 22.94 24.88 -4.13
N GLY A 484 23.88 24.43 -4.95
CA GLY A 484 23.69 23.32 -5.88
C GLY A 484 22.72 23.62 -7.04
N ARG A 485 22.32 22.57 -7.75
CA ARG A 485 21.40 22.54 -8.89
C ARG A 485 19.98 22.19 -8.45
N SER A 486 18.96 22.83 -9.02
CA SER A 486 17.56 22.53 -8.71
C SER A 486 17.20 21.07 -8.95
N GLY A 487 16.39 20.50 -8.06
CA GLY A 487 15.96 19.12 -8.19
C GLY A 487 15.17 18.57 -7.02
N LEU A 488 14.76 17.32 -7.15
CA LEU A 488 13.91 16.57 -6.22
C LEU A 488 14.27 15.08 -6.27
N ILE A 489 14.21 14.40 -5.13
CA ILE A 489 14.37 12.95 -5.04
C ILE A 489 13.00 12.33 -4.73
N LEU A 490 12.65 11.27 -5.43
CA LEU A 490 11.43 10.49 -5.21
C LEU A 490 11.81 9.00 -5.10
N ASN A 491 11.37 8.33 -4.04
CA ASN A 491 11.66 6.92 -3.79
C ASN A 491 10.52 6.13 -3.14
N GLY A 492 10.70 4.82 -3.01
CA GLY A 492 9.77 3.87 -2.36
C GLY A 492 10.38 3.33 -1.05
N HIS A 493 10.23 2.03 -0.80
CA HIS A 493 10.85 1.28 0.30
C HIS A 493 10.22 1.48 1.69
N ASP A 494 10.17 2.71 2.21
CA ASP A 494 9.47 2.98 3.49
C ASP A 494 7.96 2.97 3.22
N HIS A 495 7.32 1.86 3.56
CA HIS A 495 5.91 1.64 3.27
C HIS A 495 4.98 2.69 3.92
N GLU A 496 5.39 3.32 5.01
CA GLU A 496 4.61 4.39 5.68
C GLU A 496 4.73 5.74 4.96
N GLY A 497 5.72 5.87 4.07
CA GLY A 497 6.05 7.09 3.35
C GLY A 497 6.74 8.13 4.24
N CYS A 498 7.52 9.01 3.62
CA CYS A 498 8.20 10.08 4.34
C CYS A 498 8.64 11.24 3.45
N ASP A 499 8.16 12.44 3.75
CA ASP A 499 8.52 13.68 3.05
C ASP A 499 9.50 14.50 3.90
N THR A 500 10.71 14.69 3.40
CA THR A 500 11.83 15.27 4.16
C THR A 500 12.58 16.35 3.39
N PHE A 501 13.25 17.23 4.13
CA PHE A 501 14.19 18.20 3.61
C PHE A 501 15.57 17.95 4.21
N HIS A 502 16.53 17.62 3.33
CA HIS A 502 17.94 17.47 3.65
C HIS A 502 18.64 18.80 3.45
N PHE A 503 19.35 19.30 4.45
CA PHE A 503 20.08 20.57 4.34
C PHE A 503 21.41 20.53 5.09
N VAL A 504 22.30 21.44 4.73
CA VAL A 504 23.56 21.63 5.47
C VAL A 504 23.64 23.07 5.94
N ASN A 505 23.93 23.27 7.22
CA ASN A 505 24.08 24.61 7.77
C ASN A 505 25.47 25.18 7.49
N GLN A 506 25.58 26.09 6.52
CA GLN A 506 26.85 26.72 6.13
C GLN A 506 27.41 27.70 7.18
N THR A 507 26.69 27.94 8.29
CA THR A 507 27.16 28.79 9.40
C THR A 507 27.62 27.98 10.62
N ASN A 508 27.28 26.69 10.68
CA ASN A 508 27.55 25.86 11.85
C ASN A 508 28.99 25.33 11.85
N GLY A 509 29.92 26.09 12.44
CA GLY A 509 31.33 25.73 12.55
C GLY A 509 32.26 26.58 11.69
N THR A 510 33.55 26.55 12.04
CA THR A 510 34.60 27.39 11.45
C THR A 510 35.06 26.92 10.07
N ASP A 511 34.97 25.63 9.78
CA ASP A 511 35.39 25.01 8.52
C ASP A 511 34.27 24.13 7.94
N ALA A 512 34.25 23.98 6.61
CA ALA A 512 33.26 23.17 5.89
C ALA A 512 33.36 21.68 6.24
N SER A 513 34.54 21.20 6.63
CA SER A 513 34.76 19.81 7.06
C SER A 513 34.03 19.42 8.34
N LEU A 514 33.65 20.40 9.17
CA LEU A 514 32.96 20.19 10.45
C LEU A 514 31.43 20.27 10.31
N ARG A 515 30.92 20.57 9.12
CA ARG A 515 29.48 20.73 8.85
C ARG A 515 28.90 19.39 8.42
N SER A 516 27.84 18.98 9.10
CA SER A 516 27.11 17.74 8.81
C SER A 516 25.79 18.03 8.11
N TRP A 517 25.31 17.04 7.35
CA TRP A 517 23.96 17.05 6.81
C TRP A 517 22.93 16.84 7.92
N GLU A 518 21.85 17.59 7.85
CA GLU A 518 20.69 17.52 8.73
C GLU A 518 19.45 17.19 7.89
N ALA A 519 18.48 16.50 8.49
CA ALA A 519 17.21 16.17 7.84
C ALA A 519 16.05 16.45 8.79
N VAL A 520 14.99 17.05 8.26
CA VAL A 520 13.73 17.31 8.97
C VAL A 520 12.55 16.95 8.09
N ARG A 521 11.36 16.77 8.67
CA ARG A 521 10.14 16.61 7.85
C ARG A 521 9.87 17.88 7.04
N TRP A 522 9.30 17.71 5.86
CA TRP A 522 9.02 18.83 4.96
C TRP A 522 8.09 19.88 5.58
N GLN A 523 7.09 19.45 6.36
CA GLN A 523 6.21 20.37 7.10
C GLN A 523 6.99 21.24 8.09
N ASP A 524 7.89 20.64 8.89
CA ASP A 524 8.76 21.38 9.82
C ASP A 524 9.70 22.33 9.07
N ALA A 525 10.20 21.93 7.90
CA ALA A 525 11.04 22.76 7.06
C ALA A 525 10.29 24.02 6.57
N LEU A 526 9.01 23.86 6.18
CA LEU A 526 8.15 24.97 5.77
C LEU A 526 7.84 25.91 6.93
N GLU A 527 7.51 25.39 8.11
CA GLU A 527 7.26 26.20 9.32
C GLU A 527 8.49 27.04 9.70
N ARG A 528 9.68 26.44 9.60
CA ARG A 528 10.97 27.11 9.85
C ARG A 528 11.47 27.94 8.67
N LYS A 529 10.78 27.92 7.53
CA LYS A 529 11.14 28.60 6.27
C LYS A 529 12.56 28.24 5.79
N LEU A 530 12.98 26.99 5.98
CA LEU A 530 14.31 26.52 5.54
C LEU A 530 14.47 26.53 4.02
N PRO A 531 13.49 26.08 3.21
CA PRO A 531 13.64 26.06 1.76
C PRO A 531 13.90 27.46 1.20
N GLY A 532 15.03 27.63 0.49
CA GLY A 532 15.43 28.91 -0.09
C GLY A 532 16.08 29.88 0.91
N MET A 533 16.27 29.51 2.17
CA MET A 533 16.98 30.35 3.15
C MET A 533 18.47 30.46 2.78
N SER A 534 19.00 31.69 2.84
CA SER A 534 20.43 31.93 2.60
C SER A 534 21.28 31.16 3.60
N LEU A 535 22.38 30.56 3.13
CA LEU A 535 23.32 29.75 3.91
C LEU A 535 22.79 28.41 4.44
N LEU A 536 21.57 28.00 4.05
CA LEU A 536 21.01 26.67 4.35
C LEU A 536 20.59 25.96 3.05
N PRO A 537 21.54 25.62 2.16
CA PRO A 537 21.21 24.86 0.96
C PRO A 537 20.70 23.47 1.32
N GLY A 538 19.72 22.99 0.56
CA GLY A 538 19.12 21.67 0.79
C GLY A 538 18.27 21.16 -0.36
N ARG A 539 17.85 19.89 -0.29
CA ARG A 539 16.93 19.25 -1.23
C ARG A 539 15.80 18.55 -0.51
N ARG A 540 14.63 18.60 -1.15
CA ARG A 540 13.49 17.78 -0.75
C ARG A 540 13.69 16.35 -1.27
N GLU A 541 13.35 15.39 -0.44
CA GLU A 541 13.25 13.97 -0.75
C GLU A 541 11.87 13.50 -0.31
N ILE A 542 11.20 12.77 -1.20
CA ILE A 542 9.88 12.21 -0.92
C ILE A 542 9.95 10.69 -1.08
N THR A 543 9.72 9.99 0.02
CA THR A 543 9.42 8.56 0.03
C THR A 543 7.92 8.38 -0.12
N VAL A 544 7.49 7.83 -1.25
CA VAL A 544 6.08 7.62 -1.59
C VAL A 544 5.53 6.48 -0.74
N ARG A 545 4.46 6.77 0.00
CA ARG A 545 3.77 5.78 0.82
C ARG A 545 3.26 4.62 -0.04
N SER A 546 3.39 3.41 0.46
CA SER A 546 3.11 2.19 -0.30
C SER A 546 1.65 2.11 -0.77
N MET A 547 1.47 1.58 -1.98
CA MET A 547 0.16 1.30 -2.56
C MET A 547 -0.49 0.00 -2.03
N MET A 548 0.19 -0.73 -1.15
CA MET A 548 -0.35 -1.89 -0.47
C MET A 548 -1.55 -1.51 0.42
N GLY A 549 -2.47 -2.47 0.57
CA GLY A 549 -3.71 -2.25 1.33
C GLY A 549 -3.49 -1.91 2.81
N ASP A 550 -2.45 -2.48 3.42
CA ASP A 550 -2.14 -2.26 4.84
C ASP A 550 -1.59 -0.84 5.09
N PHE A 551 -1.05 -0.21 4.04
CA PHE A 551 -0.54 1.16 4.08
C PHE A 551 -1.51 2.17 3.47
N GLY A 552 -2.77 1.77 3.23
CA GLY A 552 -3.84 2.68 2.81
C GLY A 552 -3.99 2.85 1.31
N GLY A 553 -3.35 2.02 0.48
CA GLY A 553 -3.55 2.07 -0.97
C GLY A 553 -3.14 3.40 -1.58
N ASN A 554 -1.96 3.89 -1.22
CA ASN A 554 -1.52 5.24 -1.58
C ASN A 554 -0.94 5.34 -2.99
N ALA A 555 -0.99 6.57 -3.50
CA ALA A 555 -0.32 6.98 -4.72
C ALA A 555 0.10 8.44 -4.59
N GLY A 556 1.29 8.76 -5.11
CA GLY A 556 1.82 10.12 -5.14
C GLY A 556 1.46 10.85 -6.42
N LEU A 557 1.09 12.13 -6.30
CA LEU A 557 0.80 13.03 -7.41
C LEU A 557 1.80 14.19 -7.40
N LEU A 558 2.86 14.06 -8.20
CA LEU A 558 3.90 15.08 -8.33
C LEU A 558 3.64 15.96 -9.57
N SER A 559 3.70 17.29 -9.40
CA SER A 559 3.64 18.26 -10.50
C SER A 559 4.88 19.11 -10.56
N LEU A 560 5.39 19.37 -11.77
CA LEU A 560 6.51 20.25 -12.05
C LEU A 560 6.12 21.27 -13.12
N TRP A 561 6.41 22.54 -12.87
CA TRP A 561 6.17 23.63 -13.82
C TRP A 561 7.34 24.62 -13.81
N PHE A 562 7.49 25.34 -14.92
CA PHE A 562 8.55 26.32 -15.08
C PHE A 562 8.04 27.73 -14.83
N ASN A 563 8.70 28.47 -13.94
CA ASN A 563 8.40 29.86 -13.67
C ASN A 563 9.32 30.78 -14.49
N GLU A 564 8.76 31.46 -15.50
CA GLU A 564 9.51 32.38 -16.37
C GLU A 564 10.11 33.58 -15.64
N THR A 565 9.50 34.00 -14.52
CA THR A 565 9.90 35.20 -13.79
C THR A 565 11.17 34.94 -12.99
N SER A 566 11.21 33.81 -12.27
CA SER A 566 12.38 33.38 -11.52
C SER A 566 13.38 32.58 -12.37
N TRP A 567 12.98 32.13 -13.56
CA TRP A 567 13.74 31.21 -14.43
C TRP A 567 14.06 29.86 -13.76
N GLN A 568 13.15 29.39 -12.91
CA GLN A 568 13.34 28.19 -12.10
C GLN A 568 12.16 27.24 -12.22
N TRP A 569 12.45 25.95 -12.08
CA TRP A 569 11.43 24.91 -11.95
C TRP A 569 10.89 24.91 -10.52
N GLU A 570 9.57 24.88 -10.43
CA GLU A 570 8.83 24.68 -9.19
C GLU A 570 8.15 23.32 -9.22
N HIS A 571 7.90 22.77 -8.04
CA HIS A 571 7.26 21.49 -7.88
C HIS A 571 6.37 21.46 -6.65
N GLU A 572 5.39 20.57 -6.67
CA GLU A 572 4.60 20.22 -5.49
C GLU A 572 4.11 18.77 -5.57
N TYR A 573 3.94 18.15 -4.40
CA TYR A 573 3.56 16.75 -4.23
C TYR A 573 2.39 16.61 -3.26
N VAL A 574 1.46 15.70 -3.57
CA VAL A 574 0.38 15.29 -2.67
C VAL A 574 0.12 13.80 -2.78
N ASP A 575 -0.34 13.19 -1.69
CA ASP A 575 -0.79 11.79 -1.66
C ASP A 575 -2.27 11.66 -1.98
N CYS A 576 -2.66 10.53 -2.57
CA CYS A 576 -4.04 10.14 -2.81
C CYS A 576 -4.28 8.69 -2.34
N PRO A 577 -4.81 8.49 -1.11
CA PRO A 577 -5.13 7.17 -0.59
C PRO A 577 -6.47 6.65 -1.12
N LEU A 578 -6.52 5.36 -1.48
CA LEU A 578 -7.78 4.62 -1.64
C LEU A 578 -8.38 4.16 -0.30
N GLY A 579 -7.52 3.82 0.66
CA GLY A 579 -7.88 3.11 1.88
C GLY A 579 -7.64 1.59 1.77
N SER A 580 -7.94 0.84 2.82
CA SER A 580 -7.54 -0.57 2.92
C SER A 580 -8.25 -1.51 1.94
N GLN A 581 -7.61 -2.64 1.67
CA GLN A 581 -8.16 -3.71 0.82
C GLN A 581 -9.49 -4.29 1.32
N HIS A 582 -9.81 -4.14 2.61
CA HIS A 582 -11.05 -4.68 3.18
C HIS A 582 -12.30 -4.05 2.57
N PHE A 583 -12.27 -2.73 2.33
CA PHE A 583 -13.40 -2.04 1.71
C PHE A 583 -13.57 -2.43 0.25
N TRP A 584 -12.46 -2.65 -0.46
CA TRP A 584 -12.46 -3.18 -1.82
C TRP A 584 -13.11 -4.58 -1.89
N TRP A 585 -12.70 -5.50 -1.01
CA TRP A 585 -13.30 -6.83 -0.91
C TRP A 585 -14.78 -6.79 -0.53
N PHE A 586 -15.12 -6.01 0.49
CA PHE A 586 -16.50 -5.84 0.94
C PHE A 586 -17.43 -5.42 -0.20
N THR A 587 -17.03 -4.41 -0.97
CA THR A 587 -17.79 -3.91 -2.12
C THR A 587 -18.05 -5.02 -3.13
N HIS A 588 -17.00 -5.71 -3.59
CA HIS A 588 -17.14 -6.76 -4.60
C HIS A 588 -17.92 -7.98 -4.09
N PHE A 589 -17.84 -8.32 -2.80
CA PHE A 589 -18.67 -9.39 -2.22
C PHE A 589 -20.14 -9.00 -2.12
N VAL A 590 -20.44 -7.74 -1.76
CA VAL A 590 -21.81 -7.21 -1.76
C VAL A 590 -22.37 -7.20 -3.18
N ASP A 591 -21.59 -6.79 -4.18
CA ASP A 591 -22.00 -6.77 -5.59
C ASP A 591 -22.29 -8.20 -6.10
N LEU A 592 -21.37 -9.13 -5.87
CA LEU A 592 -21.53 -10.53 -6.28
C LEU A 592 -22.73 -11.18 -5.58
N GLY A 593 -22.90 -10.96 -4.28
CA GLY A 593 -24.03 -11.46 -3.51
C GLY A 593 -25.37 -10.89 -3.99
N THR A 594 -25.39 -9.60 -4.32
CA THR A 594 -26.57 -8.92 -4.88
C THR A 594 -26.92 -9.47 -6.25
N LEU A 595 -25.94 -9.66 -7.13
CA LEU A 595 -26.14 -10.26 -8.45
C LEU A 595 -26.65 -11.70 -8.34
N ALA A 596 -26.06 -12.52 -7.48
CA ALA A 596 -26.50 -13.89 -7.25
C ALA A 596 -27.93 -13.94 -6.72
N ALA A 597 -28.28 -13.09 -5.74
CA ALA A 597 -29.64 -12.98 -5.23
C ALA A 597 -30.63 -12.53 -6.32
N ALA A 598 -30.25 -11.63 -7.22
CA ALA A 598 -31.06 -11.18 -8.34
C ALA A 598 -31.31 -12.30 -9.37
N LEU A 599 -30.28 -13.10 -9.69
CA LEU A 599 -30.40 -14.25 -10.58
C LEU A 599 -31.30 -15.34 -9.99
N VAL A 600 -31.14 -15.64 -8.70
CA VAL A 600 -32.01 -16.60 -8.00
C VAL A 600 -33.45 -16.08 -7.96
N TYR A 601 -33.66 -14.80 -7.66
CA TYR A 601 -34.98 -14.19 -7.68
C TYR A 601 -35.66 -14.33 -9.06
N ALA A 602 -34.93 -14.02 -10.13
CA ALA A 602 -35.44 -14.18 -11.49
C ALA A 602 -35.79 -15.65 -11.81
N ALA A 603 -34.96 -16.60 -11.39
CA ALA A 603 -35.23 -18.03 -11.56
C ALA A 603 -36.49 -18.47 -10.79
N VAL A 604 -36.67 -18.01 -9.55
CA VAL A 604 -37.88 -18.27 -8.74
C VAL A 604 -39.12 -17.77 -9.46
N LEU A 605 -39.11 -16.52 -9.96
CA LEU A 605 -40.24 -15.97 -10.71
C LEU A 605 -40.57 -16.78 -11.97
N VAL A 606 -39.55 -17.25 -12.71
CA VAL A 606 -39.75 -18.08 -13.91
C VAL A 606 -40.34 -19.44 -13.55
N LEU A 607 -39.91 -20.05 -12.45
CA LEU A 607 -40.42 -21.33 -11.98
C LEU A 607 -41.86 -21.22 -11.49
N GLU A 608 -42.18 -20.20 -10.70
CA GLU A 608 -43.54 -19.89 -10.25
C GLU A 608 -44.47 -19.63 -11.45
N ALA A 609 -44.02 -18.87 -12.45
CA ALA A 609 -44.77 -18.61 -13.68
C ALA A 609 -45.02 -19.89 -14.52
N ARG A 610 -44.17 -20.91 -14.38
CA ARG A 610 -44.35 -22.24 -14.99
C ARG A 610 -45.18 -23.19 -14.13
N GLY A 611 -45.76 -22.71 -13.03
CA GLY A 611 -46.62 -23.49 -12.13
C GLY A 611 -45.85 -24.40 -11.16
N VAL A 612 -44.55 -24.16 -10.95
CA VAL A 612 -43.77 -24.89 -9.95
C VAL A 612 -43.98 -24.25 -8.58
N ASP A 613 -44.43 -25.03 -7.60
CA ASP A 613 -44.53 -24.60 -6.20
C ASP A 613 -43.13 -24.55 -5.55
N VAL A 614 -42.45 -23.41 -5.70
CA VAL A 614 -41.12 -23.17 -5.13
C VAL A 614 -41.19 -23.03 -3.62
N ASP A 615 -42.22 -22.36 -3.10
CA ASP A 615 -42.43 -22.15 -1.68
C ASP A 615 -42.60 -23.49 -0.95
N GLY A 616 -43.50 -24.35 -1.42
CA GLY A 616 -43.74 -25.66 -0.82
C GLY A 616 -42.50 -26.56 -0.82
N LYS A 617 -41.74 -26.56 -1.92
CA LYS A 617 -40.48 -27.30 -2.01
C LYS A 617 -39.40 -26.75 -1.07
N TYR A 618 -39.27 -25.43 -0.99
CA TYR A 618 -38.30 -24.78 -0.11
C TYR A 618 -38.62 -25.03 1.36
N PHE A 619 -39.85 -24.76 1.80
CA PHE A 619 -40.25 -24.97 3.19
C PHE A 619 -40.24 -26.46 3.58
N GLY A 620 -40.59 -27.36 2.66
CA GLY A 620 -40.45 -28.81 2.86
C GLY A 620 -39.00 -29.23 3.09
N PHE A 621 -38.06 -28.71 2.29
CA PHE A 621 -36.63 -28.95 2.48
C PHE A 621 -36.12 -28.36 3.81
N VAL A 622 -36.48 -27.12 4.14
CA VAL A 622 -36.10 -26.48 5.41
C VAL A 622 -36.60 -27.28 6.61
N ALA A 623 -37.83 -27.80 6.56
CA ALA A 623 -38.38 -28.64 7.62
C ALA A 623 -37.61 -29.95 7.78
N GLN A 624 -37.24 -30.61 6.67
CA GLN A 624 -36.41 -31.83 6.69
C GLN A 624 -35.02 -31.58 7.29
N VAL A 625 -34.36 -30.50 6.90
CA VAL A 625 -33.05 -30.11 7.45
C VAL A 625 -33.16 -29.82 8.94
N ARG A 626 -34.20 -29.09 9.36
CA ARG A 626 -34.42 -28.77 10.78
C ARG A 626 -34.61 -30.03 11.62
N ALA A 627 -35.42 -30.98 11.14
CA ALA A 627 -35.63 -32.27 11.78
C ALA A 627 -34.32 -33.06 11.90
N ALA A 628 -33.51 -33.11 10.84
CA ALA A 628 -32.21 -33.78 10.85
C ALA A 628 -31.22 -33.16 11.86
N VAL A 629 -31.20 -31.82 11.97
CA VAL A 629 -30.36 -31.11 12.95
C VAL A 629 -30.84 -31.37 14.38
N GLU A 630 -32.14 -31.38 14.63
CA GLU A 630 -32.70 -31.69 15.95
C GLU A 630 -32.42 -33.14 16.36
N GLU A 631 -32.55 -34.09 15.44
CA GLU A 631 -32.19 -35.49 15.68
C GLU A 631 -30.69 -35.63 15.99
N ALA A 632 -29.81 -34.95 15.24
CA ALA A 632 -28.38 -34.95 15.50
C ALA A 632 -28.04 -34.34 16.88
N ARG A 633 -28.73 -33.27 17.29
CA ARG A 633 -28.58 -32.67 18.63
C ARG A 633 -29.06 -33.62 19.73
N GLN A 634 -30.19 -34.30 19.54
CA GLN A 634 -30.70 -35.28 20.50
C GLN A 634 -29.77 -36.49 20.63
N ARG A 635 -29.21 -37.00 19.52
CA ARG A 635 -28.19 -38.05 19.54
C ARG A 635 -26.97 -37.62 20.33
N ARG A 636 -26.44 -36.41 20.09
CA ARG A 636 -25.31 -35.86 20.87
C ARG A 636 -25.61 -35.75 22.37
N ARG A 637 -26.82 -35.31 22.75
CA ARG A 637 -27.24 -35.26 24.17
C ARG A 637 -27.28 -36.64 24.81
N ARG A 638 -27.90 -37.63 24.16
CA ARG A 638 -27.91 -39.02 24.65
C ARG A 638 -26.52 -39.62 24.79
N THR A 639 -25.61 -39.32 23.86
CA THR A 639 -24.22 -39.79 23.94
C THR A 639 -23.44 -39.10 25.06
N ALA A 640 -23.78 -37.85 25.40
CA ALA A 640 -23.20 -37.15 26.55
C ALA A 640 -23.74 -37.71 27.88
N GLU A 641 -25.06 -37.93 27.99
CA GLU A 641 -25.70 -38.54 29.17
C GLU A 641 -25.17 -39.96 29.45
N MET A 642 -24.96 -40.78 28.41
CA MET A 642 -24.33 -42.10 28.55
C MET A 642 -22.85 -42.06 28.98
N LYS A 643 -22.14 -40.94 28.73
CA LYS A 643 -20.77 -40.77 29.20
C LYS A 643 -20.72 -40.37 30.67
N ASP A 644 -21.63 -39.51 31.12
CA ASP A 644 -21.77 -39.14 32.54
C ASP A 644 -22.22 -40.34 33.38
N GLU A 645 -23.22 -41.13 32.93
CA GLU A 645 -23.63 -42.37 33.62
C GLU A 645 -22.55 -43.45 33.63
N GLY A 646 -21.60 -43.40 32.68
CA GLY A 646 -20.44 -44.29 32.62
C GLY A 646 -19.31 -43.90 33.58
N GLN A 647 -19.20 -42.63 33.96
CA GLN A 647 -18.25 -42.16 34.97
C GLN A 647 -18.73 -42.42 36.39
N ASP A 648 -20.02 -42.25 36.69
CA ASP A 648 -20.60 -42.55 38.01
C ASP A 648 -20.52 -44.04 38.40
N LYS A 649 -20.44 -44.94 37.43
CA LYS A 649 -20.29 -46.39 37.69
C LYS A 649 -18.85 -46.87 37.91
N ASN A 650 -17.86 -45.99 37.72
CA ASN A 650 -16.45 -46.30 37.97
C ASN A 650 -15.90 -45.67 39.26
N GLU A 651 -16.71 -44.92 40.02
CA GLU A 651 -16.34 -44.34 41.32
C GLU A 651 -17.04 -45.02 42.53
N THR A 652 -17.55 -46.26 42.37
CA THR A 652 -18.09 -47.06 43.49
C THR A 652 -17.30 -48.34 43.74
#